data_AF-A0A7C8GVQ1-F1
#
_entry.id   AF-A0A7C8GVQ1-F1
#
_cell.length_a   1.000
_cell.length_b   1.000
_cell.length_c   1.000
_cell.angle_alpha   90.00
_cell.angle_beta   90.00
_cell.angle_gamma   90.00
#
_symmetry.space_group_name_H-M   'P 1'
#
loop_
_entity.id
_entity.type
_entity.pdbx_description
1 polymer ?
#
loop_
_entity_poly.entity_id
_entity_poly.type
_entity_poly.pdbx_seq_one_letter_code
_entity_poly.pdbx_strand_id
1 'polypeptide(L)'
;MIQRHEKQIERIHKWKEDHATLLKRIRKIYIWVIWLMLPVAIFFWLFLPLSRNTVMIWFWSYYALWQVWIISRSKTVMWTHVARFFAAGIWLVGPLCAGLLWSIHYLLADGAASIQEPWSAIILGPIVEEIFKLLPLLLFLFVTGKERQLSLTDYALFGFALGTGFQFMEEVLRSWVSSRESLLGMFISLIYDNTKEWGFAELFPGYFIHGDVIAAGHHVWTGFAALGIGFAVHFRQKLGKWIWLVPLFLLSWAIFDHGAYNSHVNLLTSDIIIEFLHFFTGYGHWYKWLFVLSLFLAVYLDYRTLNQEKKALPLLPHETLLEPVTESIELIKSILQSPKQWAATMLFLRERRAYGFAMALKEREKPRQKIYHHVQLAYHLLGISALLLLSFLAVNSIAVENPYYLAGLFDGLSAWWESLSAFEQISIILTTTLVTALLMLATGGGIISAGFTAIGTGLLAKDTLANSEQIASILRDPKSFFKQLQEDAKEMPPQELMMKLFGLGLDFASRRIPGGKEGIEWLSNLQSKSQQFGKKAKMDGDRGGGGREGNEGTGNIPKKTVTSNKGKTIDVTPTANHSTTTSVPNPAKGTPNSSVDILDKKTGEIKTRRFYGPDGRAVRDVDYTNHGNAKTHPEWPHEHIFKWNSDGTFNR
;
A
#
# COMPACT_ATOMS: atom_id res chain seq x y z
N MET A 1 4.49 21.14 18.09
CA MET A 1 4.17 20.05 17.12
C MET A 1 3.69 20.60 15.78
N ILE A 2 2.74 21.54 15.77
CA ILE A 2 2.20 22.21 14.55
C ILE A 2 3.30 22.88 13.72
N GLN A 3 4.18 23.69 14.34
CA GLN A 3 5.32 24.32 13.64
C GLN A 3 6.33 23.32 13.03
N ARG A 4 6.46 22.10 13.58
CA ARG A 4 7.31 21.06 12.97
C ARG A 4 6.65 20.44 11.75
N HIS A 5 5.31 20.31 11.76
CA HIS A 5 4.54 19.77 10.65
C HIS A 5 4.49 20.77 9.47
N GLU A 6 4.27 22.05 9.76
CA GLU A 6 4.32 23.12 8.74
C GLU A 6 5.70 23.20 8.07
N LYS A 7 6.78 23.18 8.85
CA LYS A 7 8.15 23.12 8.31
C LYS A 7 8.42 21.86 7.47
N GLN A 8 7.82 20.72 7.80
CA GLN A 8 7.95 19.51 6.98
C GLN A 8 7.19 19.63 5.66
N ILE A 9 5.97 20.18 5.67
CA ILE A 9 5.18 20.42 4.46
C ILE A 9 5.90 21.40 3.54
N GLU A 10 6.45 22.48 4.10
CA GLU A 10 7.20 23.50 3.37
C GLU A 10 8.49 22.93 2.76
N ARG A 11 9.22 22.08 3.50
CA ARG A 11 10.38 21.34 2.96
C ARG A 11 10.01 20.41 1.80
N ILE A 12 8.88 19.70 1.90
CA ILE A 12 8.40 18.82 0.82
C ILE A 12 7.99 19.64 -0.40
N HIS A 13 7.32 20.78 -0.20
CA HIS A 13 6.95 21.68 -1.30
C HIS A 13 8.17 22.25 -2.00
N LYS A 14 9.12 22.79 -1.22
CA LYS A 14 10.37 23.31 -1.74
C LYS A 14 11.18 22.24 -2.48
N TRP A 15 11.29 21.04 -1.93
CA TRP A 15 11.95 19.92 -2.62
C TRP A 15 11.28 19.59 -3.96
N LYS A 16 9.93 19.57 -4.01
CA LYS A 16 9.19 19.32 -5.26
C LYS A 16 9.42 20.40 -6.30
N GLU A 17 9.55 21.66 -5.89
CA GLU A 17 9.86 22.79 -6.77
C GLU A 17 11.30 22.68 -7.30
N ASP A 18 12.26 22.47 -6.40
CA ASP A 18 13.69 22.32 -6.74
C ASP A 18 13.92 21.12 -7.68
N HIS A 19 13.11 20.07 -7.57
CA HIS A 19 13.20 18.85 -8.37
C HIS A 19 12.09 18.73 -9.42
N ALA A 20 11.40 19.82 -9.77
CA ALA A 20 10.23 19.77 -10.67
C ALA A 20 10.57 19.15 -12.04
N THR A 21 11.76 19.44 -12.57
CA THR A 21 12.24 18.87 -13.86
C THR A 21 12.49 17.36 -13.75
N LEU A 22 13.07 16.90 -12.63
CA LEU A 22 13.27 15.48 -12.36
C LEU A 22 11.92 14.76 -12.23
N LEU A 23 10.99 15.31 -11.44
CA LEU A 23 9.64 14.75 -11.27
C LEU A 23 8.88 14.67 -12.61
N LYS A 24 9.00 15.69 -13.46
CA LYS A 24 8.44 15.68 -14.83
C LYS A 24 9.07 14.58 -15.68
N ARG A 25 10.40 14.40 -15.63
CA ARG A 25 11.10 13.34 -16.36
C ARG A 25 10.70 11.95 -15.87
N ILE A 26 10.68 11.72 -14.55
CA ILE A 26 10.23 10.46 -13.94
C ILE A 26 8.81 10.16 -14.37
N ARG A 27 7.89 11.13 -14.26
CA ARG A 27 6.50 10.96 -14.72
C ARG A 27 6.42 10.62 -16.20
N LYS A 28 7.22 11.27 -17.06
CA LYS A 28 7.26 10.99 -18.49
C LYS A 28 7.77 9.57 -18.76
N ILE A 29 8.89 9.16 -18.17
CA ILE A 29 9.45 7.80 -18.28
C ILE A 29 8.41 6.78 -17.82
N TYR A 30 7.78 7.02 -16.68
CA TYR A 30 6.75 6.15 -16.13
C TYR A 30 5.55 5.98 -17.08
N ILE A 31 5.08 7.08 -17.69
CA ILE A 31 4.03 7.03 -18.73
C ILE A 31 4.50 6.21 -19.93
N TRP A 32 5.74 6.40 -20.41
CA TRP A 32 6.31 5.59 -21.50
C TRP A 32 6.39 4.11 -21.16
N VAL A 33 6.82 3.75 -19.95
CA VAL A 33 6.86 2.37 -19.47
C VAL A 33 5.46 1.75 -19.50
N ILE A 34 4.43 2.48 -19.08
CA ILE A 34 3.05 1.99 -19.13
C ILE A 34 2.59 1.78 -20.57
N TRP A 35 2.87 2.73 -21.47
CA TRP A 35 2.56 2.56 -22.90
C TRP A 35 3.30 1.39 -23.53
N LEU A 36 4.51 1.07 -23.08
CA LEU A 36 5.25 -0.10 -23.52
C LEU A 36 4.67 -1.41 -22.94
N MET A 37 4.21 -1.39 -21.69
CA MET A 37 3.61 -2.56 -21.01
C MET A 37 2.20 -2.87 -21.52
N LEU A 38 1.47 -1.89 -22.04
CA LEU A 38 0.12 -2.10 -22.57
C LEU A 38 0.05 -3.14 -23.69
N PRO A 39 0.83 -3.05 -24.80
CA PRO A 39 0.89 -4.09 -25.83
C PRO A 39 1.30 -5.46 -25.29
N VAL A 40 2.23 -5.48 -24.34
CA VAL A 40 2.70 -6.72 -23.68
C VAL A 40 1.55 -7.37 -22.92
N ALA A 41 0.80 -6.61 -22.12
CA ALA A 41 -0.35 -7.15 -21.41
C ALA A 41 -1.49 -7.55 -22.35
N ILE A 42 -1.72 -6.83 -23.46
CA ILE A 42 -2.69 -7.24 -24.49
C ILE A 42 -2.27 -8.59 -25.09
N PHE A 43 -0.99 -8.77 -25.40
CA PHE A 43 -0.47 -10.07 -25.84
C PHE A 43 -0.75 -11.16 -24.79
N PHE A 44 -0.37 -10.96 -23.53
CA PHE A 44 -0.64 -11.94 -22.46
C PHE A 44 -2.14 -12.16 -22.21
N TRP A 45 -2.99 -11.15 -22.37
CA TRP A 45 -4.45 -11.28 -22.27
C TRP A 45 -5.03 -12.16 -23.40
N LEU A 46 -4.51 -12.02 -24.63
CA LEU A 46 -4.92 -12.83 -25.77
C LEU A 46 -4.50 -14.29 -25.63
N PHE A 47 -3.26 -14.54 -25.19
CA PHE A 47 -2.66 -15.88 -25.26
C PHE A 47 -2.68 -16.66 -23.94
N LEU A 48 -2.95 -16.03 -22.79
CA LEU A 48 -2.96 -16.71 -21.49
C LEU A 48 -4.25 -16.50 -20.68
N PRO A 49 -4.99 -17.59 -20.36
CA PRO A 49 -6.23 -17.51 -19.60
C PRO A 49 -6.11 -16.85 -18.21
N LEU A 50 -5.03 -17.12 -17.48
CA LEU A 50 -4.85 -16.61 -16.12
C LEU A 50 -4.65 -15.08 -16.09
N SER A 51 -3.80 -14.59 -16.99
CA SER A 51 -3.60 -13.16 -17.27
C SER A 51 -4.90 -12.50 -17.75
N ARG A 52 -5.66 -13.22 -18.59
CA ARG A 52 -6.95 -12.75 -19.11
C ARG A 52 -7.92 -12.39 -17.99
N ASN A 53 -8.07 -13.26 -17.00
CA ASN A 53 -8.99 -13.05 -15.88
C ASN A 53 -8.66 -11.78 -15.07
N THR A 54 -7.39 -11.60 -14.69
CA THR A 54 -6.96 -10.41 -13.93
C THR A 54 -7.26 -9.10 -14.67
N VAL A 55 -6.97 -9.06 -15.97
CA VAL A 55 -7.22 -7.87 -16.80
C VAL A 55 -8.71 -7.63 -16.99
N MET A 56 -9.50 -8.69 -17.16
CA MET A 56 -10.97 -8.59 -17.28
C MET A 56 -11.60 -8.08 -15.99
N ILE A 57 -11.22 -8.63 -14.84
CA ILE A 57 -11.69 -8.19 -13.52
C ILE A 57 -11.34 -6.72 -13.28
N TRP A 58 -10.09 -6.33 -13.60
CA TRP A 58 -9.67 -4.93 -13.50
C TRP A 58 -10.51 -4.01 -14.40
N PHE A 59 -10.69 -4.40 -15.66
CA PHE A 59 -11.46 -3.65 -16.64
C PHE A 59 -12.90 -3.44 -16.16
N TRP A 60 -13.58 -4.51 -15.75
CA TRP A 60 -14.97 -4.42 -15.31
C TRP A 60 -15.13 -3.69 -13.98
N SER A 61 -14.18 -3.84 -13.05
CA SER A 61 -14.13 -3.04 -11.82
C SER A 61 -14.07 -1.54 -12.14
N TYR A 62 -13.18 -1.14 -13.06
CA TYR A 62 -13.08 0.25 -13.52
C TYR A 62 -14.32 0.71 -14.28
N TYR A 63 -14.93 -0.16 -15.07
CA TYR A 63 -16.16 0.14 -15.79
C TYR A 63 -17.33 0.39 -14.83
N ALA A 64 -17.50 -0.43 -13.79
CA ALA A 64 -18.48 -0.21 -12.73
C ALA A 64 -18.23 1.13 -12.00
N LEU A 65 -16.97 1.44 -11.68
CA LEU A 65 -16.61 2.75 -11.11
C LEU A 65 -16.93 3.91 -12.05
N TRP A 66 -16.73 3.73 -13.36
CA TRP A 66 -17.06 4.74 -14.37
C TRP A 66 -18.56 4.98 -14.46
N GLN A 67 -19.38 3.93 -14.37
CA GLN A 67 -20.84 4.07 -14.37
C GLN A 67 -21.30 4.96 -13.21
N VAL A 68 -20.90 4.66 -11.97
CA VAL A 68 -21.24 5.50 -10.80
C VAL A 68 -20.64 6.89 -10.92
N TRP A 69 -19.39 7.00 -11.37
CA TRP A 69 -18.72 8.30 -11.60
C TRP A 69 -19.48 9.19 -12.58
N ILE A 70 -20.01 8.61 -13.66
CA ILE A 70 -20.78 9.34 -14.67
C ILE A 70 -22.13 9.75 -14.09
N ILE A 71 -22.83 8.86 -13.39
CA ILE A 71 -24.15 9.10 -12.78
C ILE A 71 -24.07 10.15 -11.66
N SER A 72 -23.02 10.15 -10.84
CA SER A 72 -22.78 11.09 -9.74
C SER A 72 -22.43 12.49 -10.23
N ARG A 73 -23.41 13.23 -10.76
CA ARG A 73 -23.19 14.55 -11.39
C ARG A 73 -22.81 15.66 -10.42
N SER A 74 -23.30 15.59 -9.19
CA SER A 74 -23.01 16.55 -8.13
C SER A 74 -21.63 16.38 -7.46
N LYS A 75 -20.87 15.35 -7.83
CA LYS A 75 -19.54 15.04 -7.26
C LYS A 75 -18.62 16.26 -7.14
N THR A 76 -17.95 16.37 -6.00
CA THR A 76 -16.95 17.42 -5.70
C THR A 76 -15.53 16.87 -5.65
N VAL A 77 -15.35 15.58 -5.86
CA VAL A 77 -14.05 14.92 -5.78
C VAL A 77 -13.43 14.73 -7.16
N MET A 78 -12.10 14.57 -7.20
CA MET A 78 -11.38 14.14 -8.41
C MET A 78 -11.39 12.62 -8.55
N TRP A 79 -11.21 12.14 -9.79
CA TRP A 79 -10.99 10.72 -10.08
C TRP A 79 -9.86 10.12 -9.25
N THR A 80 -8.81 10.90 -8.99
CA THR A 80 -7.67 10.49 -8.15
C THR A 80 -8.08 10.14 -6.71
N HIS A 81 -9.15 10.73 -6.17
CA HIS A 81 -9.67 10.36 -4.86
C HIS A 81 -10.38 9.00 -4.94
N VAL A 82 -11.25 8.81 -5.92
CA VAL A 82 -11.96 7.55 -6.15
C VAL A 82 -10.98 6.40 -6.36
N ALA A 83 -9.95 6.60 -7.18
CA ALA A 83 -8.89 5.62 -7.39
C ALA A 83 -8.09 5.29 -6.11
N ARG A 84 -7.92 6.25 -5.19
CA ARG A 84 -7.26 6.01 -3.89
C ARG A 84 -8.13 5.20 -2.94
N PHE A 85 -9.44 5.45 -2.94
CA PHE A 85 -10.39 4.65 -2.18
C PHE A 85 -10.51 3.23 -2.73
N PHE A 86 -10.49 3.07 -4.06
CA PHE A 86 -10.36 1.76 -4.71
C PHE A 86 -9.08 1.03 -4.26
N ALA A 87 -7.92 1.71 -4.32
CA ALA A 87 -6.67 1.13 -3.83
C ALA A 87 -6.70 0.80 -2.32
N ALA A 88 -7.38 1.59 -1.50
CA ALA A 88 -7.57 1.28 -0.08
C ALA A 88 -8.44 0.03 0.13
N GLY A 89 -9.48 -0.17 -0.69
CA GLY A 89 -10.27 -1.40 -0.69
C GLY A 89 -9.40 -2.64 -0.95
N ILE A 90 -8.55 -2.56 -1.97
CA ILE A 90 -7.62 -3.63 -2.37
C ILE A 90 -6.64 -3.96 -1.23
N TRP A 91 -5.92 -2.94 -0.76
CA TRP A 91 -4.68 -3.18 -0.01
C TRP A 91 -4.77 -2.95 1.49
N LEU A 92 -5.83 -2.27 1.95
CA LEU A 92 -6.07 -2.04 3.37
C LEU A 92 -7.21 -2.91 3.84
N VAL A 93 -8.39 -2.80 3.20
CA VAL A 93 -9.59 -3.49 3.69
C VAL A 93 -9.48 -5.01 3.55
N GLY A 94 -9.12 -5.53 2.37
CA GLY A 94 -9.01 -6.98 2.13
C GLY A 94 -8.13 -7.70 3.16
N PRO A 95 -6.84 -7.31 3.31
CA PRO A 95 -5.95 -7.93 4.29
C PRO A 95 -6.41 -7.76 5.75
N LEU A 96 -7.03 -6.63 6.11
CA LEU A 96 -7.56 -6.40 7.45
C LEU A 96 -8.73 -7.33 7.78
N CYS A 97 -9.69 -7.48 6.87
CA CYS A 97 -10.83 -8.39 7.06
C CYS A 97 -10.36 -9.83 7.21
N ALA A 98 -9.45 -10.27 6.34
CA ALA A 98 -8.86 -11.60 6.43
C ALA A 98 -8.17 -11.81 7.78
N GLY A 99 -7.23 -10.92 8.15
CA GLY A 99 -6.50 -11.04 9.41
C GLY A 99 -7.41 -11.08 10.64
N LEU A 100 -8.49 -10.29 10.65
CA LEU A 100 -9.44 -10.27 11.76
C LEU A 100 -10.28 -11.56 11.83
N LEU A 101 -10.84 -12.03 10.71
CA LEU A 101 -11.63 -13.26 10.68
C LEU A 101 -10.81 -14.46 11.16
N TRP A 102 -9.59 -14.60 10.68
CA TRP A 102 -8.65 -15.65 11.13
C TRP A 102 -8.29 -15.51 12.61
N SER A 103 -8.07 -14.29 13.11
CA SER A 103 -7.80 -14.04 14.53
C SER A 103 -8.98 -14.47 15.42
N ILE A 104 -10.21 -14.24 14.97
CA ILE A 104 -11.41 -14.63 15.71
C ILE A 104 -11.57 -16.16 15.75
N HIS A 105 -11.34 -16.86 14.64
CA HIS A 105 -11.38 -18.33 14.60
C HIS A 105 -10.32 -18.95 15.49
N TYR A 106 -9.12 -18.37 15.51
CA TYR A 106 -8.06 -18.81 16.41
C TYR A 106 -8.47 -18.70 17.89
N LEU A 107 -9.10 -17.58 18.28
CA LEU A 107 -9.50 -17.34 19.67
C LEU A 107 -10.74 -18.12 20.11
N LEU A 108 -11.69 -18.37 19.21
CA LEU A 108 -13.01 -18.91 19.55
C LEU A 108 -13.19 -20.38 19.17
N ALA A 109 -12.28 -20.95 18.40
CA ALA A 109 -12.46 -22.29 17.84
C ALA A 109 -11.19 -23.16 17.86
N ASP A 110 -10.34 -22.92 18.87
CA ASP A 110 -9.12 -23.69 19.19
C ASP A 110 -8.17 -23.93 18.00
N GLY A 111 -8.20 -23.04 17.00
CA GLY A 111 -7.41 -23.15 15.77
C GLY A 111 -7.81 -24.29 14.83
N ALA A 112 -8.86 -25.07 15.17
CA ALA A 112 -9.31 -26.22 14.40
C ALA A 112 -10.47 -25.91 13.44
N ALA A 113 -11.26 -24.85 13.70
CA ALA A 113 -12.38 -24.50 12.84
C ALA A 113 -11.96 -23.66 11.63
N SER A 114 -12.49 -24.05 10.47
CA SER A 114 -12.35 -23.33 9.21
C SER A 114 -13.23 -22.08 9.21
N ILE A 115 -12.79 -21.00 8.55
CA ILE A 115 -13.64 -19.84 8.25
C ILE A 115 -14.88 -20.24 7.42
N GLN A 116 -14.86 -21.43 6.82
CA GLN A 116 -15.97 -22.01 6.07
C GLN A 116 -17.11 -22.51 6.94
N GLU A 117 -16.95 -22.57 8.26
CA GLU A 117 -18.06 -22.93 9.14
C GLU A 117 -19.27 -22.02 8.87
N PRO A 118 -20.51 -22.55 8.79
CA PRO A 118 -21.67 -21.77 8.38
C PRO A 118 -21.86 -20.49 9.21
N TRP A 119 -21.64 -20.53 10.52
CA TRP A 119 -21.74 -19.35 11.39
C TRP A 119 -20.73 -18.26 11.02
N SER A 120 -19.56 -18.64 10.52
CA SER A 120 -18.53 -17.71 10.09
C SER A 120 -18.87 -17.14 8.71
N ALA A 121 -19.12 -17.99 7.73
CA ALA A 121 -19.35 -17.56 6.35
C ALA A 121 -20.67 -16.77 6.16
N ILE A 122 -21.71 -17.10 6.95
CA ILE A 122 -23.05 -16.48 6.83
C ILE A 122 -23.20 -15.27 7.75
N ILE A 123 -22.55 -15.26 8.91
CA ILE A 123 -22.79 -14.23 9.94
C ILE A 123 -21.52 -13.40 10.18
N LEU A 124 -20.44 -14.03 10.64
CA LEU A 124 -19.24 -13.28 11.05
C LEU A 124 -18.56 -12.54 9.87
N GLY A 125 -18.37 -13.23 8.75
CA GLY A 125 -17.76 -12.71 7.52
C GLY A 125 -18.46 -11.44 7.05
N PRO A 126 -19.76 -11.50 6.72
CA PRO A 126 -20.53 -10.32 6.29
C PRO A 126 -20.48 -9.17 7.30
N ILE A 127 -20.57 -9.43 8.60
CA ILE A 127 -20.45 -8.38 9.63
C ILE A 127 -19.08 -7.71 9.57
N VAL A 128 -18.01 -8.49 9.63
CA VAL A 128 -16.64 -7.97 9.65
C VAL A 128 -16.36 -7.20 8.37
N GLU A 129 -16.69 -7.79 7.22
CA GLU A 129 -16.38 -7.19 5.94
C GLU A 129 -17.11 -5.87 5.69
N GLU A 130 -18.43 -5.82 5.87
CA GLU A 130 -19.20 -4.61 5.58
C GLU A 130 -18.87 -3.47 6.56
N ILE A 131 -18.52 -3.78 7.82
CA ILE A 131 -18.04 -2.78 8.78
C ILE A 131 -16.66 -2.23 8.37
N PHE A 132 -15.70 -3.12 8.09
CA PHE A 132 -14.32 -2.70 7.83
C PHE A 132 -14.15 -2.08 6.45
N LYS A 133 -15.01 -2.40 5.48
CA LYS A 133 -15.09 -1.69 4.18
C LYS A 133 -15.35 -0.20 4.36
N LEU A 134 -16.12 0.22 5.38
CA LEU A 134 -16.40 1.63 5.64
C LEU A 134 -15.31 2.35 6.45
N LEU A 135 -14.39 1.62 7.09
CA LEU A 135 -13.38 2.18 7.97
C LEU A 135 -12.51 3.26 7.30
N PRO A 136 -12.01 3.09 6.05
CA PRO A 136 -11.20 4.12 5.40
C PRO A 136 -11.97 5.42 5.14
N LEU A 137 -13.27 5.32 4.82
CA LEU A 137 -14.14 6.49 4.64
C LEU A 137 -14.35 7.22 5.97
N LEU A 138 -14.68 6.48 7.04
CA LEU A 138 -14.88 7.06 8.37
C LEU A 138 -13.61 7.76 8.87
N LEU A 139 -12.45 7.13 8.70
CA LEU A 139 -11.14 7.74 9.02
C LEU A 139 -10.88 8.99 8.19
N PHE A 140 -11.16 8.96 6.89
CA PHE A 140 -10.97 10.11 6.01
C PHE A 140 -11.83 11.31 6.43
N LEU A 141 -13.12 11.10 6.68
CA LEU A 141 -14.03 12.14 7.13
C LEU A 141 -13.56 12.72 8.46
N PHE A 142 -13.21 11.84 9.40
CA PHE A 142 -12.79 12.22 10.73
C PHE A 142 -11.47 12.99 10.78
N VAL A 143 -10.47 12.57 10.00
CA VAL A 143 -9.14 13.20 9.99
C VAL A 143 -9.16 14.53 9.25
N THR A 144 -9.86 14.59 8.12
CA THR A 144 -9.74 15.73 7.20
C THR A 144 -10.74 16.83 7.44
N GLY A 145 -11.86 16.57 8.12
CA GLY A 145 -12.94 17.55 8.28
C GLY A 145 -13.61 17.92 6.93
N LYS A 146 -13.33 17.16 5.86
CA LYS A 146 -13.81 17.44 4.51
C LYS A 146 -15.29 17.12 4.33
N GLU A 147 -15.97 16.55 5.32
CA GLU A 147 -17.39 16.20 5.24
C GLU A 147 -18.28 17.39 4.82
N ARG A 148 -17.80 18.62 5.07
CA ARG A 148 -18.48 19.89 4.72
C ARG A 148 -18.45 20.21 3.24
N GLN A 149 -17.52 19.66 2.47
CA GLN A 149 -17.31 19.97 1.05
C GLN A 149 -17.79 18.86 0.11
N LEU A 150 -18.17 17.71 0.69
CA LEU A 150 -18.63 16.57 -0.07
C LEU A 150 -20.11 16.73 -0.42
N SER A 151 -20.47 16.30 -1.62
CA SER A 151 -21.84 16.02 -2.03
C SER A 151 -22.31 14.67 -1.48
N LEU A 152 -23.61 14.39 -1.47
CA LEU A 152 -24.13 13.06 -1.13
C LEU A 152 -23.52 11.98 -2.03
N THR A 153 -23.40 12.28 -3.32
CA THR A 153 -22.83 11.33 -4.30
C THR A 153 -21.34 11.06 -4.10
N ASP A 154 -20.59 11.93 -3.43
CA ASP A 154 -19.17 11.67 -3.11
C ASP A 154 -19.03 10.57 -2.06
N TYR A 155 -19.94 10.50 -1.08
CA TYR A 155 -19.95 9.39 -0.12
C TYR A 155 -20.25 8.07 -0.82
N ALA A 156 -21.27 8.06 -1.69
CA ALA A 156 -21.59 6.89 -2.50
C ALA A 156 -20.39 6.45 -3.36
N LEU A 157 -19.70 7.39 -4.02
CA LEU A 157 -18.51 7.12 -4.82
C LEU A 157 -17.37 6.53 -4.01
N PHE A 158 -17.10 7.06 -2.80
CA PHE A 158 -16.05 6.53 -1.94
C PHE A 158 -16.38 5.14 -1.41
N GLY A 159 -17.61 4.92 -0.93
CA GLY A 159 -18.06 3.60 -0.49
C GLY A 159 -18.04 2.58 -1.62
N PHE A 160 -18.57 2.95 -2.79
CA PHE A 160 -18.57 2.09 -3.97
C PHE A 160 -17.13 1.74 -4.37
N ALA A 161 -16.21 2.70 -4.40
CA ALA A 161 -14.80 2.45 -4.68
C ALA A 161 -14.15 1.51 -3.67
N LEU A 162 -14.41 1.65 -2.37
CA LEU A 162 -13.91 0.74 -1.35
C LEU A 162 -14.42 -0.68 -1.56
N GLY A 163 -15.72 -0.84 -1.79
CA GLY A 163 -16.36 -2.12 -2.07
C GLY A 163 -15.84 -2.76 -3.37
N THR A 164 -15.69 -1.98 -4.45
CA THR A 164 -15.09 -2.48 -5.71
C THR A 164 -13.64 -2.89 -5.50
N GLY A 165 -12.87 -2.17 -4.69
CA GLY A 165 -11.47 -2.50 -4.41
C GLY A 165 -11.34 -3.80 -3.62
N PHE A 166 -12.18 -3.98 -2.61
CA PHE A 166 -12.26 -5.23 -1.86
C PHE A 166 -12.62 -6.40 -2.78
N GLN A 167 -13.70 -6.24 -3.56
CA GLN A 167 -14.17 -7.25 -4.51
C GLN A 167 -13.14 -7.58 -5.59
N PHE A 168 -12.43 -6.57 -6.11
CA PHE A 168 -11.35 -6.76 -7.07
C PHE A 168 -10.26 -7.67 -6.49
N MET A 169 -9.81 -7.42 -5.26
CA MET A 169 -8.78 -8.23 -4.63
C MET A 169 -9.26 -9.67 -4.45
N GLU A 170 -10.46 -9.82 -3.91
CA GLU A 170 -11.12 -11.11 -3.73
C GLU A 170 -11.23 -11.91 -5.05
N GLU A 171 -11.62 -11.25 -6.13
CA GLU A 171 -11.79 -11.83 -7.46
C GLU A 171 -10.48 -12.22 -8.14
N VAL A 172 -9.47 -11.37 -8.03
CA VAL A 172 -8.14 -11.64 -8.57
C VAL A 172 -7.54 -12.84 -7.85
N LEU A 173 -7.62 -12.86 -6.51
CA LEU A 173 -7.18 -13.99 -5.71
C LEU A 173 -7.94 -15.25 -6.15
N ARG A 174 -9.27 -15.25 -6.12
CA ARG A 174 -10.12 -16.38 -6.56
C ARG A 174 -9.74 -16.88 -7.96
N SER A 175 -9.50 -15.99 -8.91
CA SER A 175 -9.15 -16.37 -10.28
C SER A 175 -7.80 -17.05 -10.37
N TRP A 176 -6.82 -16.62 -9.58
CA TRP A 176 -5.49 -17.23 -9.53
C TRP A 176 -5.51 -18.62 -8.91
N VAL A 177 -6.42 -18.83 -7.98
CA VAL A 177 -6.54 -20.06 -7.23
C VAL A 177 -7.27 -21.18 -7.99
N SER A 178 -8.30 -20.85 -8.78
CA SER A 178 -9.24 -21.83 -9.37
C SER A 178 -8.60 -22.75 -10.41
N SER A 179 -7.33 -22.52 -10.72
CA SER A 179 -6.61 -23.13 -11.81
C SER A 179 -5.65 -24.27 -11.41
N ARG A 180 -5.81 -24.96 -10.25
CA ARG A 180 -5.26 -26.32 -9.85
C ARG A 180 -4.72 -26.36 -8.39
N GLU A 181 -5.50 -26.79 -7.40
CA GLU A 181 -5.29 -26.48 -5.96
C GLU A 181 -4.10 -27.12 -5.18
N SER A 182 -3.49 -26.35 -4.25
CA SER A 182 -3.44 -26.56 -2.77
C SER A 182 -3.04 -25.26 -2.03
N LEU A 183 -3.42 -25.15 -0.73
CA LEU A 183 -3.41 -24.02 0.25
C LEU A 183 -4.09 -22.72 -0.19
N LEU A 184 -3.92 -22.40 -1.46
CA LEU A 184 -4.71 -21.43 -2.18
C LEU A 184 -6.18 -21.92 -2.31
N GLY A 185 -6.44 -23.24 -2.46
CA GLY A 185 -7.80 -23.84 -2.41
C GLY A 185 -8.64 -23.48 -1.17
N MET A 186 -7.98 -22.97 -0.12
CA MET A 186 -8.58 -22.44 1.11
C MET A 186 -9.09 -20.99 0.99
N PHE A 187 -8.46 -20.14 0.17
CA PHE A 187 -9.02 -18.84 -0.25
C PHE A 187 -10.17 -18.99 -1.24
N ILE A 188 -10.24 -20.13 -1.93
CA ILE A 188 -11.21 -20.35 -2.97
C ILE A 188 -12.54 -20.89 -2.49
N SER A 189 -12.51 -21.72 -1.45
CA SER A 189 -13.65 -22.31 -0.75
C SER A 189 -14.51 -21.34 0.03
N LEU A 190 -14.14 -20.06 0.10
CA LEU A 190 -14.83 -19.10 0.95
C LEU A 190 -15.86 -18.20 0.24
N ILE A 191 -15.98 -18.25 -1.10
CA ILE A 191 -16.96 -17.43 -1.87
C ILE A 191 -17.56 -18.24 -3.06
N TYR A 192 -17.78 -19.55 -2.88
CA TYR A 192 -17.86 -20.55 -3.96
C TYR A 192 -18.87 -20.26 -5.09
N ASP A 193 -18.46 -20.75 -6.26
CA ASP A 193 -19.01 -20.74 -7.61
C ASP A 193 -20.38 -20.08 -7.87
N ASN A 194 -20.34 -18.99 -8.63
CA ASN A 194 -21.50 -18.23 -9.08
C ASN A 194 -21.21 -17.63 -10.46
N THR A 195 -22.22 -17.61 -11.32
CA THR A 195 -22.16 -16.94 -12.62
C THR A 195 -22.10 -15.44 -12.37
N LYS A 196 -20.89 -14.88 -12.39
CA LYS A 196 -20.69 -13.44 -12.33
C LYS A 196 -21.13 -12.83 -13.64
N GLU A 197 -21.99 -11.83 -13.54
CA GLU A 197 -22.48 -11.12 -14.71
C GLU A 197 -21.52 -9.98 -15.05
N TRP A 198 -20.83 -10.18 -16.17
CA TRP A 198 -19.92 -9.21 -16.76
C TRP A 198 -20.45 -8.83 -18.14
N GLY A 199 -20.71 -7.54 -18.35
CA GLY A 199 -21.20 -7.09 -19.65
C GLY A 199 -21.29 -5.58 -19.76
N PHE A 200 -21.21 -5.08 -21.00
CA PHE A 200 -21.40 -3.65 -21.28
C PHE A 200 -22.85 -3.19 -21.09
N ALA A 201 -23.81 -4.11 -21.20
CA ALA A 201 -25.22 -3.84 -20.92
C ALA A 201 -25.54 -3.90 -19.41
N GLU A 202 -24.64 -4.46 -18.60
CA GLU A 202 -24.86 -4.66 -17.18
C GLU A 202 -24.65 -3.36 -16.41
N LEU A 203 -25.64 -3.00 -15.58
CA LEU A 203 -25.52 -1.92 -14.61
C LEU A 203 -24.86 -2.46 -13.34
N PHE A 204 -23.68 -1.91 -13.04
CA PHE A 204 -22.74 -2.33 -12.01
C PHE A 204 -22.32 -3.80 -12.16
N PRO A 205 -21.54 -4.14 -13.21
CA PRO A 205 -21.13 -5.52 -13.45
C PRO A 205 -20.22 -6.05 -12.34
N GLY A 206 -20.22 -7.37 -12.19
CA GLY A 206 -19.57 -8.06 -11.07
C GLY A 206 -20.52 -8.40 -9.92
N TYR A 207 -21.83 -8.25 -10.11
CA TYR A 207 -22.83 -8.83 -9.22
C TYR A 207 -22.92 -10.36 -9.44
N PHE A 208 -23.54 -11.06 -8.49
CA PHE A 208 -23.61 -12.52 -8.50
C PHE A 208 -25.06 -12.98 -8.63
N ILE A 209 -25.27 -14.06 -9.39
CA ILE A 209 -26.55 -14.75 -9.51
C ILE A 209 -26.37 -16.21 -9.06
N HIS A 210 -27.29 -16.69 -8.23
CA HIS A 210 -27.42 -18.09 -7.85
C HIS A 210 -28.89 -18.50 -7.83
N GLY A 211 -29.33 -19.27 -8.82
CA GLY A 211 -30.76 -19.54 -9.03
C GLY A 211 -31.53 -18.24 -9.26
N ASP A 212 -32.58 -18.01 -8.46
CA ASP A 212 -33.37 -16.77 -8.50
C ASP A 212 -32.83 -15.66 -7.59
N VAL A 213 -31.73 -15.92 -6.86
CA VAL A 213 -31.16 -15.00 -5.87
C VAL A 213 -30.03 -14.17 -6.47
N ILE A 214 -30.00 -12.87 -6.15
CA ILE A 214 -28.97 -11.94 -6.60
C ILE A 214 -28.22 -11.36 -5.40
N ALA A 215 -26.89 -11.34 -5.46
CA ALA A 215 -26.08 -10.45 -4.62
C ALA A 215 -25.64 -9.25 -5.45
N ALA A 216 -26.05 -8.04 -5.03
CA ALA A 216 -25.70 -6.79 -5.71
C ALA A 216 -24.18 -6.52 -5.76
N GLY A 217 -23.41 -7.21 -4.92
CA GLY A 217 -21.95 -7.14 -4.85
C GLY A 217 -21.45 -6.10 -3.85
N HIS A 218 -20.22 -6.29 -3.38
CA HIS A 218 -19.62 -5.46 -2.32
C HIS A 218 -19.57 -3.98 -2.68
N HIS A 219 -19.41 -3.67 -3.97
CA HIS A 219 -19.44 -2.31 -4.49
C HIS A 219 -20.79 -1.61 -4.23
N VAL A 220 -21.93 -2.24 -4.55
CA VAL A 220 -23.26 -1.66 -4.29
C VAL A 220 -23.56 -1.60 -2.79
N TRP A 221 -23.32 -2.68 -2.05
CA TRP A 221 -23.58 -2.74 -0.60
C TRP A 221 -22.84 -1.62 0.16
N THR A 222 -21.52 -1.52 -0.07
CA THR A 222 -20.69 -0.48 0.58
C THR A 222 -21.05 0.92 0.09
N GLY A 223 -21.33 1.08 -1.21
CA GLY A 223 -21.75 2.36 -1.79
C GLY A 223 -23.05 2.88 -1.21
N PHE A 224 -24.04 2.01 -0.98
CA PHE A 224 -25.32 2.40 -0.41
C PHE A 224 -25.21 2.75 1.08
N ALA A 225 -24.49 1.95 1.86
CA ALA A 225 -24.22 2.27 3.27
C ALA A 225 -23.49 3.62 3.41
N ALA A 226 -22.49 3.88 2.56
CA ALA A 226 -21.79 5.16 2.53
C ALA A 226 -22.71 6.33 2.14
N LEU A 227 -23.60 6.16 1.16
CA LEU A 227 -24.62 7.16 0.83
C LEU A 227 -25.50 7.50 2.04
N GLY A 228 -25.88 6.49 2.83
CA GLY A 228 -26.59 6.67 4.11
C GLY A 228 -25.83 7.54 5.10
N ILE A 229 -24.50 7.36 5.20
CA ILE A 229 -23.63 8.20 6.04
C ILE A 229 -23.67 9.65 5.53
N GLY A 230 -23.55 9.86 4.21
CA GLY A 230 -23.66 11.17 3.59
C GLY A 230 -25.00 11.84 3.88
N PHE A 231 -26.10 11.09 3.75
CA PHE A 231 -27.45 11.57 4.05
C PHE A 231 -27.57 12.02 5.52
N ALA A 232 -27.11 11.20 6.46
CA ALA A 232 -27.08 11.56 7.87
C ALA A 232 -26.24 12.83 8.12
N VAL A 233 -25.06 12.94 7.49
CA VAL A 233 -24.20 14.11 7.61
C VAL A 233 -24.89 15.39 7.12
N HIS A 234 -25.56 15.35 5.97
CA HIS A 234 -26.18 16.51 5.34
C HIS A 234 -27.46 16.95 6.06
N PHE A 235 -28.24 16.01 6.59
CA PHE A 235 -29.58 16.31 7.11
C PHE A 235 -29.71 16.22 8.63
N ARG A 236 -28.66 15.86 9.39
CA ARG A 236 -28.67 15.79 10.87
C ARG A 236 -29.17 17.04 11.58
N GLN A 237 -28.97 18.23 11.00
CA GLN A 237 -29.45 19.48 11.61
C GLN A 237 -30.97 19.65 11.45
N LYS A 238 -31.52 19.21 10.31
CA LYS A 238 -32.95 19.32 10.00
C LYS A 238 -33.76 18.19 10.64
N LEU A 239 -33.20 16.98 10.66
CA LEU A 239 -33.90 15.74 11.06
C LEU A 239 -33.46 15.22 12.44
N GLY A 240 -32.50 15.88 13.08
CA GLY A 240 -32.04 15.53 14.42
C GLY A 240 -31.26 14.21 14.51
N LYS A 241 -31.10 13.69 15.74
CA LYS A 241 -30.28 12.50 16.04
C LYS A 241 -30.79 11.21 15.40
N TRP A 242 -32.09 11.12 15.12
CA TRP A 242 -32.71 9.92 14.54
C TRP A 242 -32.26 9.63 13.11
N ILE A 243 -31.70 10.63 12.41
CA ILE A 243 -31.18 10.43 11.05
C ILE A 243 -30.08 9.37 10.97
N TRP A 244 -29.35 9.14 12.07
CA TRP A 244 -28.29 8.13 12.14
C TRP A 244 -28.81 6.69 12.12
N LEU A 245 -30.13 6.49 12.27
CA LEU A 245 -30.74 5.19 12.00
C LEU A 245 -30.68 4.82 10.51
N VAL A 246 -30.59 5.79 9.60
CA VAL A 246 -30.50 5.53 8.14
C VAL A 246 -29.21 4.78 7.77
N PRO A 247 -27.99 5.28 8.08
CA PRO A 247 -26.78 4.51 7.79
C PRO A 247 -26.70 3.19 8.55
N LEU A 248 -27.24 3.13 9.78
CA LEU A 248 -27.30 1.88 10.54
C LEU A 248 -28.19 0.84 9.85
N PHE A 249 -29.37 1.25 9.39
CA PHE A 249 -30.28 0.39 8.65
C PHE A 249 -29.65 -0.11 7.35
N LEU A 250 -29.05 0.78 6.56
CA LEU A 250 -28.42 0.41 5.28
C LEU A 250 -27.20 -0.51 5.46
N LEU A 251 -26.40 -0.31 6.51
CA LEU A 251 -25.32 -1.24 6.86
C LEU A 251 -25.88 -2.60 7.32
N SER A 252 -26.92 -2.59 8.15
CA SER A 252 -27.55 -3.83 8.63
C SER A 252 -28.16 -4.61 7.46
N TRP A 253 -28.76 -3.91 6.50
CA TRP A 253 -29.28 -4.52 5.29
C TRP A 253 -28.16 -5.06 4.40
N ALA A 254 -27.05 -4.34 4.21
CA ALA A 254 -25.88 -4.87 3.48
C ALA A 254 -25.35 -6.17 4.11
N ILE A 255 -25.19 -6.19 5.44
CA ILE A 255 -24.74 -7.37 6.19
C ILE A 255 -25.71 -8.54 6.01
N PHE A 256 -27.01 -8.27 6.14
CA PHE A 256 -28.05 -9.28 5.99
C PHE A 256 -28.11 -9.83 4.56
N ASP A 257 -28.13 -8.97 3.54
CA ASP A 257 -28.22 -9.35 2.12
C ASP A 257 -27.00 -10.19 1.70
N HIS A 258 -25.81 -9.80 2.16
CA HIS A 258 -24.58 -10.55 1.96
C HIS A 258 -24.62 -11.91 2.67
N GLY A 259 -25.00 -11.96 3.96
CA GLY A 259 -25.12 -13.23 4.69
C GLY A 259 -26.20 -14.15 4.13
N ALA A 260 -27.35 -13.61 3.75
CA ALA A 260 -28.45 -14.35 3.13
C ALA A 260 -28.02 -14.97 1.79
N TYR A 261 -27.30 -14.20 0.96
CA TYR A 261 -26.71 -14.74 -0.25
C TYR A 261 -25.74 -15.90 0.04
N ASN A 262 -24.83 -15.74 1.01
CA ASN A 262 -23.90 -16.79 1.41
C ASN A 262 -24.63 -18.04 1.94
N SER A 263 -25.76 -17.87 2.62
CA SER A 263 -26.61 -18.99 3.08
C SER A 263 -27.20 -19.78 1.90
N HIS A 264 -27.72 -19.09 0.87
CA HIS A 264 -28.26 -19.74 -0.33
C HIS A 264 -27.20 -20.54 -1.10
N VAL A 265 -26.00 -19.98 -1.24
CA VAL A 265 -24.90 -20.62 -1.98
C VAL A 265 -24.34 -21.84 -1.23
N ASN A 266 -24.32 -21.81 0.12
CA ASN A 266 -23.69 -22.87 0.92
C ASN A 266 -24.54 -24.15 1.08
N LEU A 267 -25.78 -24.22 0.58
CA LEU A 267 -26.71 -25.39 0.54
C LEU A 267 -26.91 -26.21 1.84
N LEU A 268 -26.27 -25.83 2.94
CA LEU A 268 -26.23 -26.58 4.20
C LEU A 268 -27.23 -26.05 5.24
N THR A 269 -27.74 -24.83 5.06
CA THR A 269 -28.57 -24.12 6.05
C THR A 269 -29.51 -23.10 5.40
N SER A 270 -30.50 -23.54 4.60
CA SER A 270 -31.65 -22.65 4.32
C SER A 270 -32.54 -22.61 5.56
N ASP A 271 -32.14 -21.80 6.55
CA ASP A 271 -33.02 -21.49 7.67
C ASP A 271 -34.25 -20.77 7.10
N ILE A 272 -35.44 -21.33 7.38
CA ILE A 272 -36.72 -20.80 6.90
C ILE A 272 -36.91 -19.33 7.26
N ILE A 273 -36.27 -18.85 8.34
CA ILE A 273 -36.30 -17.45 8.76
C ILE A 273 -35.48 -16.58 7.81
N ILE A 274 -34.27 -17.02 7.43
CA ILE A 274 -33.40 -16.27 6.50
C ILE A 274 -34.06 -16.20 5.13
N GLU A 275 -34.60 -17.32 4.64
CA GLU A 275 -35.31 -17.38 3.36
C GLU A 275 -36.55 -16.49 3.35
N PHE A 276 -37.36 -16.53 4.42
CA PHE A 276 -38.54 -15.68 4.56
C PHE A 276 -38.17 -14.19 4.60
N LEU A 277 -37.13 -13.80 5.34
CA LEU A 277 -36.67 -12.41 5.38
C LEU A 277 -36.08 -11.95 4.04
N HIS A 278 -35.32 -12.81 3.36
CA HIS A 278 -34.71 -12.50 2.08
C HIS A 278 -35.77 -12.37 0.96
N PHE A 279 -36.88 -13.12 1.05
CA PHE A 279 -38.05 -12.93 0.20
C PHE A 279 -38.62 -11.50 0.29
N PHE A 280 -38.74 -10.92 1.48
CA PHE A 280 -39.24 -9.54 1.65
C PHE A 280 -38.27 -8.48 1.10
N THR A 281 -36.97 -8.77 1.08
CA THR A 281 -35.98 -7.92 0.41
C THR A 281 -35.82 -8.28 -1.07
N GLY A 282 -36.70 -9.13 -1.60
CA GLY A 282 -36.80 -9.51 -3.01
C GLY A 282 -35.60 -10.30 -3.49
N TYR A 283 -35.02 -11.17 -2.65
CA TYR A 283 -33.86 -11.99 -2.97
C TYR A 283 -32.68 -11.17 -3.53
N GLY A 284 -32.47 -9.97 -2.98
CA GLY A 284 -31.43 -9.01 -3.35
C GLY A 284 -31.71 -8.18 -4.61
N HIS A 285 -32.78 -8.48 -5.37
CA HIS A 285 -33.15 -7.74 -6.59
C HIS A 285 -33.46 -6.26 -6.30
N TRP A 286 -34.06 -5.95 -5.15
CA TRP A 286 -34.40 -4.57 -4.80
C TRP A 286 -33.17 -3.73 -4.44
N TYR A 287 -32.10 -4.34 -3.92
CA TYR A 287 -30.95 -3.63 -3.37
C TYR A 287 -30.29 -2.75 -4.44
N LYS A 288 -30.01 -3.33 -5.62
CA LYS A 288 -29.37 -2.63 -6.75
C LYS A 288 -30.21 -1.44 -7.23
N TRP A 289 -31.51 -1.63 -7.43
CA TRP A 289 -32.38 -0.59 -7.95
C TRP A 289 -32.68 0.52 -6.94
N LEU A 290 -32.80 0.18 -5.65
CA LEU A 290 -32.96 1.18 -4.60
C LEU A 290 -31.69 2.03 -4.43
N PHE A 291 -30.50 1.45 -4.62
CA PHE A 291 -29.27 2.22 -4.69
C PHE A 291 -29.27 3.21 -5.87
N VAL A 292 -29.67 2.76 -7.07
CA VAL A 292 -29.78 3.62 -8.27
C VAL A 292 -30.77 4.78 -8.05
N LEU A 293 -31.97 4.47 -7.55
CA LEU A 293 -32.97 5.49 -7.22
C LEU A 293 -32.44 6.48 -6.18
N SER A 294 -31.72 5.97 -5.17
CA SER A 294 -31.10 6.81 -4.14
C SER A 294 -29.97 7.69 -4.69
N LEU A 295 -29.22 7.24 -5.70
CA LEU A 295 -28.24 8.06 -6.40
C LEU A 295 -28.89 9.21 -7.18
N PHE A 296 -29.98 8.96 -7.91
CA PHE A 296 -30.72 10.02 -8.59
C PHE A 296 -31.33 11.01 -7.59
N LEU A 297 -31.90 10.52 -6.50
CA LEU A 297 -32.40 11.35 -5.41
C LEU A 297 -31.27 12.17 -4.78
N ALA A 298 -30.09 11.57 -4.57
CA ALA A 298 -28.92 12.26 -4.05
C ALA A 298 -28.47 13.40 -4.96
N VAL A 299 -28.37 13.18 -6.27
CA VAL A 299 -28.08 14.23 -7.26
C VAL A 299 -29.13 15.35 -7.18
N TYR A 300 -30.41 15.01 -7.14
CA TYR A 300 -31.48 16.00 -7.00
C TYR A 300 -31.35 16.82 -5.72
N LEU A 301 -31.15 16.17 -4.57
CA LEU A 301 -31.00 16.82 -3.26
C LEU A 301 -29.74 17.69 -3.20
N ASP A 302 -28.66 17.25 -3.83
CA ASP A 302 -27.41 17.99 -3.94
C ASP A 302 -27.64 19.30 -4.72
N TYR A 303 -28.21 19.25 -5.93
CA TYR A 303 -28.50 20.47 -6.70
C TYR A 303 -29.58 21.35 -6.04
N ARG A 304 -30.55 20.76 -5.35
CA ARG A 304 -31.51 21.52 -4.52
C ARG A 304 -30.78 22.31 -3.43
N THR A 305 -29.81 21.70 -2.77
CA THR A 305 -28.99 22.34 -1.74
C THR A 305 -28.12 23.45 -2.34
N LEU A 306 -27.46 23.20 -3.48
CA LEU A 306 -26.66 24.21 -4.18
C LEU A 306 -27.49 25.43 -4.62
N ASN A 307 -28.73 25.20 -5.09
CA ASN A 307 -29.60 26.30 -5.48
C ASN A 307 -30.09 27.15 -4.30
N GLN A 308 -30.12 26.62 -3.08
CA GLN A 308 -30.41 27.41 -1.87
C GLN A 308 -29.29 28.42 -1.60
N GLU A 309 -28.04 28.02 -1.87
CA GLU A 309 -26.85 28.86 -1.69
C GLU A 309 -26.44 29.66 -2.95
N LYS A 310 -27.22 29.56 -4.05
CA LYS A 310 -26.88 30.11 -5.38
C LYS A 310 -26.41 31.57 -5.37
N LYS A 311 -26.99 32.40 -4.49
CA LYS A 311 -26.62 33.83 -4.38
C LYS A 311 -25.16 34.06 -3.97
N ALA A 312 -24.56 33.11 -3.27
CA ALA A 312 -23.17 33.16 -2.83
C ALA A 312 -22.21 32.43 -3.80
N LEU A 313 -22.72 31.84 -4.88
CA LEU A 313 -21.96 31.01 -5.80
C LEU A 313 -21.66 31.76 -7.12
N PRO A 314 -20.47 31.54 -7.72
CA PRO A 314 -20.19 32.06 -9.04
C PRO A 314 -21.07 31.35 -10.09
N LEU A 315 -21.73 32.14 -10.94
CA LEU A 315 -22.61 31.67 -12.01
C LEU A 315 -21.95 31.84 -13.37
N LEU A 316 -22.25 30.94 -14.30
CA LEU A 316 -21.93 31.10 -15.70
C LEU A 316 -22.82 32.20 -16.32
N PRO A 317 -22.40 32.80 -17.45
CA PRO A 317 -23.23 33.78 -18.15
C PRO A 317 -24.63 33.21 -18.43
N HIS A 318 -25.67 33.96 -18.04
CA HIS A 318 -27.09 33.58 -18.19
C HIS A 318 -27.56 32.36 -17.39
N GLU A 319 -26.73 31.82 -16.48
CA GLU A 319 -27.12 30.68 -15.63
C GLU A 319 -28.09 31.15 -14.52
N THR A 320 -29.35 30.75 -14.63
CA THR A 320 -30.38 31.10 -13.64
C THR A 320 -30.66 29.97 -12.64
N LEU A 321 -30.33 28.73 -12.99
CA LEU A 321 -30.53 27.53 -12.18
C LEU A 321 -29.29 26.65 -12.26
N LEU A 322 -28.83 26.14 -11.12
CA LEU A 322 -27.75 25.15 -11.07
C LEU A 322 -28.34 23.77 -11.27
N GLU A 323 -28.03 23.09 -12.37
CA GLU A 323 -28.58 21.76 -12.64
C GLU A 323 -27.61 20.91 -13.48
N PRO A 324 -27.67 19.58 -13.39
CA PRO A 324 -26.64 18.69 -13.91
C PRO A 324 -26.52 18.67 -15.45
N VAL A 325 -27.58 18.96 -16.19
CA VAL A 325 -27.62 18.87 -17.65
C VAL A 325 -26.82 20.02 -18.27
N THR A 326 -27.08 21.26 -17.88
CA THR A 326 -26.36 22.46 -18.37
C THR A 326 -24.89 22.40 -17.99
N GLU A 327 -24.56 22.00 -16.75
CA GLU A 327 -23.17 21.78 -16.36
C GLU A 327 -22.47 20.72 -17.25
N SER A 328 -23.21 19.69 -17.68
CA SER A 328 -22.69 18.65 -18.57
C SER A 328 -22.53 19.14 -20.00
N ILE A 329 -23.46 19.94 -20.50
CA ILE A 329 -23.38 20.58 -21.81
C ILE A 329 -22.16 21.50 -21.88
N GLU A 330 -21.95 22.33 -20.85
CA GLU A 330 -20.79 23.23 -20.77
C GLU A 330 -19.47 22.46 -20.68
N LEU A 331 -19.47 21.36 -19.92
CA LEU A 331 -18.32 20.46 -19.88
C LEU A 331 -18.03 19.86 -21.26
N ILE A 332 -19.03 19.38 -22.00
CA ILE A 332 -18.86 18.80 -23.35
C ILE A 332 -18.37 19.87 -24.34
N LYS A 333 -18.96 21.06 -24.33
CA LYS A 333 -18.50 22.20 -25.16
C LYS A 333 -17.02 22.51 -24.90
N SER A 334 -16.60 22.51 -23.64
CA SER A 334 -15.21 22.80 -23.27
C SER A 334 -14.21 21.75 -23.77
N ILE A 335 -14.61 20.48 -23.90
CA ILE A 335 -13.79 19.41 -24.51
C ILE A 335 -13.44 19.75 -25.95
N LEU A 336 -14.43 20.22 -26.71
CA LEU A 336 -14.29 20.55 -28.13
C LEU A 336 -13.44 21.81 -28.36
N GLN A 337 -13.30 22.67 -27.36
CA GLN A 337 -12.51 23.90 -27.45
C GLN A 337 -11.03 23.67 -27.22
N SER A 338 -10.66 23.15 -26.04
CA SER A 338 -9.28 22.72 -25.76
C SER A 338 -9.18 21.90 -24.46
N PRO A 339 -8.15 21.06 -24.32
CA PRO A 339 -7.91 20.33 -23.07
C PRO A 339 -7.72 21.24 -21.84
N LYS A 340 -7.16 22.44 -22.03
CA LYS A 340 -6.98 23.43 -20.95
C LYS A 340 -8.32 24.01 -20.50
N GLN A 341 -9.19 24.34 -21.46
CA GLN A 341 -10.52 24.87 -21.16
C GLN A 341 -11.39 23.82 -20.49
N TRP A 342 -11.30 22.56 -20.93
CA TRP A 342 -11.96 21.44 -20.26
C TRP A 342 -11.51 21.26 -18.82
N ALA A 343 -10.20 21.27 -18.58
CA ALA A 343 -9.65 21.15 -17.22
C ALA A 343 -10.08 22.32 -16.33
N ALA A 344 -10.11 23.54 -16.87
CA ALA A 344 -10.57 24.73 -16.15
C ALA A 344 -12.08 24.64 -15.82
N THR A 345 -12.90 24.18 -16.77
CA THR A 345 -14.35 24.01 -16.58
C THR A 345 -14.66 22.93 -15.55
N MET A 346 -13.98 21.77 -15.64
CA MET A 346 -14.03 20.70 -14.62
C MET A 346 -13.71 21.24 -13.22
N LEU A 347 -12.62 22.01 -13.11
CA LEU A 347 -12.16 22.58 -11.84
C LEU A 347 -13.19 23.58 -11.30
N PHE A 348 -13.63 24.52 -12.13
CA PHE A 348 -14.62 25.54 -11.78
C PHE A 348 -15.89 24.91 -11.23
N LEU A 349 -16.51 23.99 -11.98
CA LEU A 349 -17.76 23.35 -11.58
C LEU A 349 -17.60 22.57 -10.28
N ARG A 350 -16.48 21.85 -10.11
CA ARG A 350 -16.21 21.07 -8.90
C ARG A 350 -16.02 21.94 -7.66
N GLU A 351 -15.17 22.97 -7.76
CA GLU A 351 -14.89 23.88 -6.63
C GLU A 351 -16.14 24.70 -6.27
N ARG A 352 -16.94 25.11 -7.26
CA ARG A 352 -18.24 25.75 -7.02
C ARG A 352 -19.16 24.87 -6.17
N ARG A 353 -19.30 23.58 -6.53
CA ARG A 353 -20.12 22.64 -5.77
C ARG A 353 -19.56 22.43 -4.35
N ALA A 354 -18.25 22.19 -4.23
CA ALA A 354 -17.58 22.02 -2.94
C ALA A 354 -17.80 23.23 -2.01
N TYR A 355 -17.68 24.44 -2.55
CA TYR A 355 -17.93 25.67 -1.81
C TYR A 355 -19.40 25.82 -1.41
N GLY A 356 -20.34 25.49 -2.32
CA GLY A 356 -21.77 25.51 -2.02
C GLY A 356 -22.17 24.56 -0.89
N PHE A 357 -21.66 23.33 -0.87
CA PHE A 357 -21.89 22.43 0.26
C PHE A 357 -21.25 22.96 1.54
N ALA A 358 -20.05 23.55 1.46
CA ALA A 358 -19.40 24.12 2.63
C ALA A 358 -20.20 25.28 3.25
N MET A 359 -20.91 26.06 2.43
CA MET A 359 -21.83 27.10 2.89
C MET A 359 -23.11 26.50 3.48
N ALA A 360 -23.71 25.51 2.82
CA ALA A 360 -24.93 24.85 3.31
C ALA A 360 -24.73 24.09 4.63
N LEU A 361 -23.55 23.50 4.83
CA LEU A 361 -23.15 22.75 6.04
C LEU A 361 -22.52 23.62 7.13
N LYS A 362 -22.42 24.94 6.91
CA LYS A 362 -21.83 25.92 7.83
C LYS A 362 -22.61 25.93 9.15
N GLU A 363 -22.13 25.14 10.11
CA GLU A 363 -22.65 25.10 11.48
C GLU A 363 -22.77 26.52 12.05
N ARG A 364 -23.89 26.81 12.74
CA ARG A 364 -23.91 27.87 13.75
C ARG A 364 -22.85 27.50 14.78
N GLU A 365 -21.75 28.25 14.81
CA GLU A 365 -20.61 28.05 15.71
C GLU A 365 -21.09 27.95 17.17
N LYS A 366 -21.14 26.74 17.70
CA LYS A 366 -20.77 26.53 19.11
C LYS A 366 -19.31 26.03 19.13
N PRO A 367 -18.55 26.23 20.22
CA PRO A 367 -17.10 26.01 20.22
C PRO A 367 -16.76 24.52 20.09
N ARG A 368 -16.71 24.05 18.84
CA ARG A 368 -16.50 22.65 18.46
C ARG A 368 -15.07 22.17 18.77
N GLN A 369 -14.14 23.10 19.02
CA GLN A 369 -12.72 22.80 19.30
C GLN A 369 -12.50 21.91 20.54
N LYS A 370 -13.26 22.09 21.64
CA LYS A 370 -13.07 21.26 22.85
C LYS A 370 -13.54 19.82 22.66
N ILE A 371 -14.71 19.62 22.04
CA ILE A 371 -15.24 18.29 21.76
C ILE A 371 -14.35 17.60 20.71
N TYR A 372 -13.97 18.31 19.65
CA TYR A 372 -13.10 17.76 18.60
C TYR A 372 -11.76 17.27 19.15
N HIS A 373 -11.16 17.95 20.13
CA HIS A 373 -9.89 17.54 20.71
C HIS A 373 -10.00 16.30 21.62
N HIS A 374 -11.06 16.21 22.45
CA HIS A 374 -11.28 15.04 23.32
C HIS A 374 -11.71 13.83 22.50
N VAL A 375 -12.53 14.07 21.48
CA VAL A 375 -12.99 13.06 20.54
C VAL A 375 -11.80 12.62 19.67
N GLN A 376 -10.98 13.52 19.14
CA GLN A 376 -9.72 13.17 18.47
C GLN A 376 -8.80 12.38 19.40
N LEU A 377 -8.58 12.79 20.64
CA LEU A 377 -7.72 12.05 21.57
C LEU A 377 -8.28 10.65 21.82
N ALA A 378 -9.57 10.52 22.12
CA ALA A 378 -10.23 9.23 22.29
C ALA A 378 -10.18 8.36 21.03
N TYR A 379 -10.22 8.95 19.82
CA TYR A 379 -10.11 8.24 18.55
C TYR A 379 -8.68 7.92 18.12
N HIS A 380 -7.70 8.77 18.44
CA HIS A 380 -6.28 8.39 18.31
C HIS A 380 -6.01 7.26 19.28
N LEU A 381 -6.54 7.32 20.51
CA LEU A 381 -6.44 6.25 21.49
C LEU A 381 -7.21 5.00 21.06
N LEU A 382 -8.41 5.08 20.48
CA LEU A 382 -9.17 3.93 19.96
C LEU A 382 -8.55 3.36 18.68
N GLY A 383 -8.06 4.20 17.79
CA GLY A 383 -7.35 3.79 16.57
C GLY A 383 -6.01 3.17 16.89
N ILE A 384 -5.25 3.74 17.83
CA ILE A 384 -4.04 3.15 18.41
C ILE A 384 -4.40 1.90 19.21
N SER A 385 -5.51 1.86 19.96
CA SER A 385 -5.94 0.67 20.71
C SER A 385 -6.43 -0.43 19.79
N ALA A 386 -7.05 -0.11 18.65
CA ALA A 386 -7.40 -1.07 17.61
C ALA A 386 -6.14 -1.54 16.88
N LEU A 387 -5.19 -0.65 16.58
CA LEU A 387 -3.87 -1.03 16.03
C LEU A 387 -3.06 -1.86 17.03
N LEU A 388 -3.11 -1.53 18.31
CA LEU A 388 -2.44 -2.25 19.40
C LEU A 388 -3.16 -3.54 19.71
N LEU A 389 -4.49 -3.61 19.62
CA LEU A 389 -5.27 -4.83 19.74
C LEU A 389 -5.01 -5.72 18.53
N LEU A 390 -4.98 -5.19 17.31
CA LEU A 390 -4.59 -5.92 16.10
C LEU A 390 -3.13 -6.37 16.19
N SER A 391 -2.23 -5.53 16.70
CA SER A 391 -0.84 -5.88 16.94
C SER A 391 -0.71 -6.89 18.07
N PHE A 392 -1.53 -6.82 19.12
CA PHE A 392 -1.55 -7.72 20.28
C PHE A 392 -2.18 -9.06 19.92
N LEU A 393 -3.24 -9.06 19.11
CA LEU A 393 -3.85 -10.25 18.55
C LEU A 393 -2.87 -10.91 17.59
N ALA A 394 -2.26 -10.15 16.67
CA ALA A 394 -1.19 -10.63 15.81
C ALA A 394 -0.01 -11.19 16.63
N VAL A 395 0.47 -10.47 17.64
CA VAL A 395 1.57 -10.88 18.52
C VAL A 395 1.21 -12.08 19.40
N ASN A 396 -0.04 -12.23 19.86
CA ASN A 396 -0.47 -13.40 20.63
C ASN A 396 -0.74 -14.63 19.76
N SER A 397 -1.16 -14.46 18.50
CA SER A 397 -1.10 -15.54 17.50
C SER A 397 0.34 -15.93 17.12
N ILE A 398 1.34 -15.11 17.47
CA ILE A 398 2.78 -15.40 17.30
C ILE A 398 3.40 -15.99 18.58
N ALA A 399 2.74 -15.88 19.75
CA ALA A 399 3.34 -16.18 21.06
C ALA A 399 3.05 -17.59 21.61
N VAL A 400 2.32 -18.44 20.89
CA VAL A 400 2.04 -19.83 21.29
C VAL A 400 2.75 -20.78 20.32
N GLU A 401 3.38 -21.83 20.86
CA GLU A 401 4.23 -22.82 20.19
C GLU A 401 3.50 -23.64 19.11
N ASN A 402 3.06 -23.02 18.01
CA ASN A 402 2.63 -23.72 16.81
C ASN A 402 3.15 -23.00 15.54
N PRO A 403 4.15 -23.54 14.84
CA PRO A 403 4.92 -22.82 13.82
C PRO A 403 4.23 -22.61 12.45
N TYR A 404 2.89 -22.68 12.34
CA TYR A 404 2.23 -22.96 11.05
C TYR A 404 1.38 -21.84 10.42
N TYR A 405 1.24 -20.64 11.02
CA TYR A 405 0.20 -19.67 10.60
C TYR A 405 0.52 -18.82 9.36
N LEU A 406 1.33 -17.75 9.48
CA LEU A 406 1.75 -16.95 8.32
C LEU A 406 2.72 -17.73 7.44
N ALA A 407 3.59 -18.53 8.06
CA ALA A 407 4.45 -19.45 7.35
C ALA A 407 3.64 -20.36 6.42
N GLY A 408 2.54 -20.97 6.89
CA GLY A 408 1.66 -21.79 6.05
C GLY A 408 0.99 -21.03 4.89
N LEU A 409 0.52 -19.80 5.10
CA LEU A 409 -0.05 -18.97 4.02
C LEU A 409 0.99 -18.59 2.95
N PHE A 410 2.20 -18.23 3.37
CA PHE A 410 3.30 -17.95 2.44
C PHE A 410 3.86 -19.21 1.80
N ASP A 411 3.89 -20.34 2.50
CA ASP A 411 4.26 -21.66 1.97
C ASP A 411 3.24 -22.11 0.91
N GLY A 412 1.96 -21.81 1.11
CA GLY A 412 0.89 -22.06 0.16
C GLY A 412 0.97 -21.22 -1.11
N LEU A 413 1.21 -19.93 -0.94
CA LEU A 413 1.45 -19.01 -2.06
C LEU A 413 2.71 -19.40 -2.83
N SER A 414 3.76 -19.81 -2.12
CA SER A 414 5.01 -20.31 -2.68
C SER A 414 4.78 -21.61 -3.45
N ALA A 415 4.06 -22.58 -2.89
CA ALA A 415 3.74 -23.85 -3.56
C ALA A 415 2.89 -23.65 -4.83
N TRP A 416 1.86 -22.79 -4.78
CA TRP A 416 1.10 -22.42 -5.99
C TRP A 416 2.00 -21.75 -7.02
N TRP A 417 2.81 -20.79 -6.61
CA TRP A 417 3.72 -20.09 -7.51
C TRP A 417 4.70 -21.04 -8.19
N GLU A 418 5.27 -21.99 -7.44
CA GLU A 418 6.16 -23.03 -7.94
C GLU A 418 5.47 -24.01 -8.89
N SER A 419 4.15 -24.21 -8.74
CA SER A 419 3.36 -25.07 -9.66
C SER A 419 3.16 -24.47 -11.05
N LEU A 420 3.34 -23.16 -11.20
CA LEU A 420 3.15 -22.45 -12.46
C LEU A 420 4.34 -22.63 -13.41
N SER A 421 4.06 -22.73 -14.71
CA SER A 421 5.13 -22.66 -15.72
C SER A 421 5.82 -21.30 -15.70
N ALA A 422 7.08 -21.24 -16.16
CA ALA A 422 7.82 -19.99 -16.25
C ALA A 422 7.06 -18.93 -17.10
N PHE A 423 6.31 -19.36 -18.10
CA PHE A 423 5.52 -18.48 -18.95
C PHE A 423 4.28 -17.92 -18.23
N GLU A 424 3.60 -18.73 -17.41
CA GLU A 424 2.50 -18.28 -16.55
C GLU A 424 3.00 -17.31 -15.47
N GLN A 425 4.11 -17.62 -14.79
CA GLN A 425 4.73 -16.74 -13.80
C GLN A 425 5.06 -15.36 -14.40
N ILE A 426 5.72 -15.32 -15.57
CA ILE A 426 6.04 -14.08 -16.29
C ILE A 426 4.76 -13.30 -16.63
N SER A 427 3.69 -13.98 -17.01
CA SER A 427 2.44 -13.32 -17.36
C SER A 427 1.72 -12.68 -16.17
N ILE A 428 1.70 -13.35 -15.02
CA ILE A 428 1.15 -12.81 -13.77
C ILE A 428 1.98 -11.59 -13.36
N ILE A 429 3.30 -11.69 -13.47
CA ILE A 429 4.21 -10.59 -13.18
C ILE A 429 3.87 -9.37 -14.03
N LEU A 430 3.79 -9.54 -15.34
CA LEU A 430 3.59 -8.43 -16.27
C LEU A 430 2.19 -7.82 -16.14
N THR A 431 1.16 -8.63 -15.96
CA THR A 431 -0.22 -8.13 -15.78
C THR A 431 -0.41 -7.44 -14.44
N THR A 432 0.09 -8.01 -13.34
CA THR A 432 0.04 -7.38 -12.01
C THR A 432 0.85 -6.09 -11.98
N THR A 433 2.01 -6.06 -12.63
CA THR A 433 2.83 -4.85 -12.78
C THR A 433 2.07 -3.79 -13.56
N LEU A 434 1.43 -4.15 -14.69
CA LEU A 434 0.63 -3.19 -15.44
C LEU A 434 -0.53 -2.65 -14.62
N VAL A 435 -1.32 -3.51 -13.97
CA VAL A 435 -2.47 -3.09 -13.13
C VAL A 435 -2.01 -2.15 -12.02
N THR A 436 -0.93 -2.51 -11.33
CA THR A 436 -0.31 -1.68 -10.30
C THR A 436 0.17 -0.35 -10.87
N ALA A 437 0.73 -0.36 -12.07
CA ALA A 437 1.22 0.84 -12.71
C ALA A 437 0.07 1.78 -13.13
N LEU A 438 -1.02 1.22 -13.67
CA LEU A 438 -2.24 1.94 -14.00
C LEU A 438 -2.92 2.52 -12.75
N LEU A 439 -2.96 1.75 -11.65
CA LEU A 439 -3.42 2.21 -10.33
C LEU A 439 -2.59 3.40 -9.82
N MET A 440 -1.26 3.32 -9.94
CA MET A 440 -0.37 4.40 -9.53
C MET A 440 -0.53 5.66 -10.41
N LEU A 441 -0.81 5.53 -11.71
CA LEU A 441 -1.25 6.68 -12.52
C LEU A 441 -2.58 7.25 -12.03
N ALA A 442 -3.58 6.38 -11.86
CA ALA A 442 -4.94 6.77 -11.51
C ALA A 442 -5.02 7.48 -10.15
N THR A 443 -4.18 7.09 -9.18
CA THR A 443 -4.07 7.71 -7.85
C THR A 443 -3.20 8.98 -7.83
N GLY A 444 -2.50 9.29 -8.92
CA GLY A 444 -1.64 10.46 -9.06
C GLY A 444 -0.24 10.30 -8.46
N GLY A 445 0.27 9.08 -8.28
CA GLY A 445 1.64 8.79 -7.85
C GLY A 445 1.97 9.12 -6.39
N GLY A 446 1.02 8.94 -5.47
CA GLY A 446 1.19 9.24 -4.04
C GLY A 446 1.92 8.15 -3.24
N ILE A 447 2.32 8.46 -1.99
CA ILE A 447 2.98 7.53 -1.04
C ILE A 447 2.23 6.21 -0.90
N ILE A 448 0.89 6.26 -0.92
CA ILE A 448 0.01 5.09 -0.86
C ILE A 448 0.23 4.18 -2.09
N SER A 449 0.35 4.73 -3.30
CA SER A 449 0.62 3.92 -4.49
C SER A 449 2.06 3.42 -4.52
N ALA A 450 3.03 4.20 -4.02
CA ALA A 450 4.43 3.75 -3.95
C ALA A 450 4.62 2.60 -2.94
N GLY A 451 3.92 2.62 -1.80
CA GLY A 451 3.91 1.52 -0.83
C GLY A 451 3.27 0.25 -1.40
N PHE A 452 2.18 0.38 -2.14
CA PHE A 452 1.51 -0.78 -2.78
C PHE A 452 2.24 -1.29 -4.02
N THR A 453 2.90 -0.41 -4.79
CA THR A 453 3.88 -0.85 -5.79
C THR A 453 5.03 -1.58 -5.12
N ALA A 454 5.54 -1.14 -3.97
CA ALA A 454 6.62 -1.85 -3.27
C ALA A 454 6.19 -3.22 -2.72
N ILE A 455 4.98 -3.36 -2.17
CA ILE A 455 4.44 -4.65 -1.71
C ILE A 455 4.16 -5.58 -2.89
N GLY A 456 3.52 -5.07 -3.94
CA GLY A 456 3.29 -5.81 -5.19
C GLY A 456 4.62 -6.23 -5.83
N THR A 457 5.62 -5.35 -5.90
CA THR A 457 6.96 -5.66 -6.45
C THR A 457 7.77 -6.59 -5.54
N GLY A 458 7.57 -6.52 -4.22
CA GLY A 458 8.14 -7.47 -3.27
C GLY A 458 7.61 -8.88 -3.48
N LEU A 459 6.30 -9.03 -3.78
CA LEU A 459 5.68 -10.29 -4.19
C LEU A 459 6.15 -10.76 -5.59
N LEU A 460 6.65 -9.86 -6.44
CA LEU A 460 7.10 -10.14 -7.81
C LEU A 460 8.56 -10.66 -7.91
N ALA A 461 9.30 -10.70 -6.80
CA ALA A 461 10.65 -11.24 -6.83
C ALA A 461 10.62 -12.78 -6.86
N LYS A 462 11.12 -13.37 -7.94
CA LYS A 462 11.37 -14.82 -8.02
C LYS A 462 12.32 -15.32 -6.92
N ASP A 463 13.05 -14.44 -6.20
CA ASP A 463 13.83 -14.78 -5.00
C ASP A 463 13.05 -14.62 -3.68
N THR A 464 11.88 -13.95 -3.68
CA THR A 464 10.94 -13.85 -2.56
C THR A 464 10.05 -15.08 -2.50
N LEU A 465 9.65 -15.61 -3.66
CA LEU A 465 8.90 -16.85 -3.76
C LEU A 465 9.82 -18.10 -3.75
N ALA A 466 11.12 -17.95 -4.07
CA ALA A 466 12.12 -19.03 -3.98
C ALA A 466 13.05 -18.97 -2.74
N ASN A 467 13.09 -17.86 -1.98
CA ASN A 467 13.65 -17.82 -0.61
C ASN A 467 12.51 -17.60 0.39
N SER A 468 11.52 -18.50 0.36
CA SER A 468 10.48 -18.57 1.39
C SER A 468 11.07 -18.55 2.80
N GLU A 469 12.31 -19.01 3.00
CA GLU A 469 13.04 -19.02 4.27
C GLU A 469 13.41 -17.64 4.86
N GLN A 470 13.66 -16.60 4.04
CA GLN A 470 13.96 -15.24 4.54
C GLN A 470 12.70 -14.46 4.92
N ILE A 471 11.60 -14.71 4.21
CA ILE A 471 10.29 -14.14 4.54
C ILE A 471 9.67 -14.94 5.67
N ALA A 472 9.81 -16.26 5.65
CA ALA A 472 9.48 -17.14 6.77
C ALA A 472 10.33 -16.81 7.99
N SER A 473 11.60 -16.39 7.89
CA SER A 473 12.37 -15.98 9.08
C SER A 473 11.92 -14.61 9.62
N ILE A 474 11.55 -13.66 8.75
CA ILE A 474 10.91 -12.39 9.14
C ILE A 474 9.51 -12.63 9.74
N LEU A 475 8.79 -13.67 9.31
CA LEU A 475 7.47 -14.05 9.82
C LEU A 475 7.53 -14.97 11.04
N ARG A 476 8.61 -15.76 11.19
CA ARG A 476 8.91 -16.61 12.36
C ARG A 476 9.48 -15.78 13.51
N ASP A 477 10.18 -14.69 13.23
CA ASP A 477 10.64 -13.72 14.22
C ASP A 477 10.41 -12.25 13.75
N PRO A 478 9.15 -11.81 13.72
CA PRO A 478 8.79 -10.45 13.32
C PRO A 478 9.28 -9.40 14.33
N LYS A 479 9.56 -9.81 15.58
CA LYS A 479 10.12 -8.92 16.61
C LYS A 479 11.48 -8.39 16.19
N SER A 480 12.34 -9.20 15.58
CA SER A 480 13.65 -8.77 15.08
C SER A 480 13.53 -7.68 14.00
N PHE A 481 12.66 -7.90 13.01
CA PHE A 481 12.43 -6.97 11.91
C PHE A 481 11.81 -5.65 12.39
N PHE A 482 10.75 -5.70 13.21
CA PHE A 482 10.10 -4.49 13.72
C PHE A 482 10.98 -3.73 14.72
N LYS A 483 11.79 -4.43 15.53
CA LYS A 483 12.78 -3.79 16.39
C LYS A 483 13.83 -3.07 15.55
N GLN A 484 14.28 -3.70 14.47
CA GLN A 484 15.23 -3.10 13.53
C GLN A 484 14.62 -1.91 12.78
N LEU A 485 13.38 -2.02 12.32
CA LEU A 485 12.63 -0.94 11.67
C LEU A 485 12.36 0.22 12.63
N GLN A 486 12.10 -0.08 13.90
CA GLN A 486 11.90 0.91 14.96
C GLN A 486 13.21 1.61 15.34
N GLU A 487 14.34 0.90 15.34
CA GLU A 487 15.67 1.50 15.52
C GLU A 487 16.06 2.35 14.30
N ASP A 488 15.82 1.86 13.09
CA ASP A 488 16.01 2.62 11.85
C ASP A 488 15.14 3.89 11.81
N ALA A 489 13.89 3.81 12.26
CA ALA A 489 12.99 4.96 12.33
C ALA A 489 13.39 6.00 13.39
N LYS A 490 14.15 5.58 14.41
CA LYS A 490 14.74 6.49 15.42
C LYS A 490 15.99 7.19 14.90
N GLU A 491 16.77 6.52 14.04
CA GLU A 491 18.05 7.03 13.56
C GLU A 491 17.97 7.73 12.19
N MET A 492 16.94 7.47 11.38
CA MET A 492 16.83 7.95 10.01
C MET A 492 15.68 8.95 9.82
N PRO A 493 15.85 9.98 8.98
CA PRO A 493 14.76 10.82 8.51
C PRO A 493 13.67 9.97 7.83
N PRO A 494 12.37 10.32 7.96
CA PRO A 494 11.26 9.54 7.37
C PRO A 494 11.39 9.30 5.86
N GLN A 495 12.08 10.18 5.14
CA GLN A 495 12.34 10.06 3.71
C GLN A 495 13.40 9.00 3.40
N GLU A 496 14.41 8.83 4.27
CA GLU A 496 15.44 7.80 4.14
C GLU A 496 14.92 6.42 4.56
N LEU A 497 14.07 6.36 5.58
CA LEU A 497 13.35 5.13 5.97
C LEU A 497 12.46 4.64 4.82
N MET A 498 11.73 5.55 4.17
CA MET A 498 10.94 5.25 2.98
C MET A 498 11.80 4.82 1.78
N MET A 499 12.98 5.42 1.60
CA MET A 499 13.93 5.01 0.57
C MET A 499 14.64 3.68 0.88
N LYS A 500 14.78 3.30 2.15
CA LYS A 500 15.27 1.98 2.58
C LYS A 500 14.24 0.90 2.28
N LEU A 501 12.97 1.18 2.55
CA LEU A 501 11.84 0.31 2.17
C LEU A 501 11.68 0.21 0.65
N PHE A 502 11.85 1.32 -0.07
CA PHE A 502 11.86 1.37 -1.54
C PHE A 502 13.10 0.70 -2.15
N GLY A 503 14.25 0.81 -1.48
CA GLY A 503 15.53 0.20 -1.83
C GLY A 503 15.50 -1.31 -1.67
N LEU A 504 14.83 -1.83 -0.63
CA LEU A 504 14.49 -3.25 -0.51
C LEU A 504 13.74 -3.73 -1.76
N GLY A 505 12.66 -3.04 -2.15
CA GLY A 505 11.92 -3.37 -3.38
C GLY A 505 12.72 -3.25 -4.69
N LEU A 506 13.69 -2.32 -4.76
CA LEU A 506 14.55 -2.12 -5.92
C LEU A 506 15.72 -3.10 -6.02
N ASP A 507 16.31 -3.52 -4.89
CA ASP A 507 17.38 -4.53 -4.83
C ASP A 507 16.83 -5.91 -5.22
N PHE A 508 15.55 -6.15 -4.94
CA PHE A 508 14.78 -7.29 -5.46
C PHE A 508 14.53 -7.24 -6.98
N ALA A 509 14.38 -6.05 -7.56
CA ALA A 509 14.16 -5.84 -8.99
C ALA A 509 15.45 -5.84 -9.83
N SER A 510 16.58 -5.44 -9.25
CA SER A 510 17.85 -5.22 -9.95
C SER A 510 18.52 -6.51 -10.45
N ARG A 511 18.20 -7.67 -9.85
CA ARG A 511 18.80 -8.97 -10.20
C ARG A 511 18.26 -9.62 -11.47
N ARG A 512 17.33 -8.99 -12.20
CA ARG A 512 16.54 -9.66 -13.26
C ARG A 512 16.36 -8.91 -14.58
N ILE A 513 17.15 -7.88 -14.87
CA ILE A 513 17.23 -7.33 -16.23
C ILE A 513 18.29 -8.12 -17.02
N PRO A 514 17.93 -8.84 -18.10
CA PRO A 514 18.93 -9.46 -18.96
C PRO A 514 19.62 -8.37 -19.80
N GLY A 515 20.90 -8.12 -19.48
CA GLY A 515 21.80 -7.20 -20.19
C GLY A 515 21.70 -5.74 -19.71
N GLY A 516 22.78 -5.04 -19.37
CA GLY A 516 24.18 -5.37 -19.16
C GLY A 516 24.84 -4.10 -18.62
N LYS A 517 25.62 -4.18 -17.53
CA LYS A 517 26.53 -3.17 -16.93
C LYS A 517 26.03 -1.72 -16.71
N GLU A 518 25.38 -1.07 -17.66
CA GLU A 518 24.91 0.32 -17.63
C GLU A 518 23.74 0.56 -16.66
N GLY A 519 22.83 -0.40 -16.51
CA GLY A 519 21.72 -0.30 -15.54
C GLY A 519 22.21 -0.38 -14.07
N ILE A 520 23.25 -1.19 -13.83
CA ILE A 520 23.90 -1.31 -12.52
C ILE A 520 24.68 -0.03 -12.20
N GLU A 521 25.33 0.56 -13.21
CA GLU A 521 26.10 1.81 -13.09
C GLU A 521 25.20 3.05 -12.90
N TRP A 522 24.00 3.07 -13.46
CA TRP A 522 23.00 4.11 -13.22
C TRP A 522 22.41 4.05 -11.80
N LEU A 523 22.15 2.84 -11.29
CA LEU A 523 21.62 2.61 -9.94
C LEU A 523 22.67 2.88 -8.85
N SER A 524 23.91 2.46 -9.03
CA SER A 524 25.00 2.75 -8.11
C SER A 524 25.29 4.26 -8.03
N ASN A 525 25.14 4.98 -9.14
CA ASN A 525 25.24 6.44 -9.19
C ASN A 525 24.09 7.16 -8.49
N LEU A 526 22.89 6.58 -8.43
CA LEU A 526 21.76 7.12 -7.66
C LEU A 526 21.92 6.86 -6.17
N GLN A 527 22.38 5.67 -5.80
CA GLN A 527 22.65 5.31 -4.41
C GLN A 527 23.82 6.11 -3.83
N SER A 528 24.91 6.30 -4.57
CA SER A 528 26.06 7.11 -4.16
C SER A 528 25.70 8.61 -4.05
N LYS A 529 24.87 9.13 -4.96
CA LYS A 529 24.32 10.50 -4.84
C LYS A 529 23.42 10.66 -3.62
N SER A 530 22.58 9.67 -3.29
CA SER A 530 21.73 9.71 -2.09
C SER A 530 22.55 9.72 -0.78
N GLN A 531 23.63 8.92 -0.73
CA GLN A 531 24.54 8.88 0.41
C GLN A 531 25.38 10.17 0.53
N GLN A 532 25.74 10.81 -0.60
CA GLN A 532 26.34 12.14 -0.60
C GLN A 532 25.38 13.22 -0.06
N PHE A 533 24.09 13.15 -0.40
CA PHE A 533 23.07 14.05 0.15
C PHE A 533 22.91 13.88 1.66
N GLY A 534 22.89 12.63 2.16
CA GLY A 534 22.85 12.33 3.59
C GLY A 534 24.10 12.83 4.35
N LYS A 535 25.31 12.67 3.76
CA LYS A 535 26.55 13.21 4.32
C LYS A 535 26.61 14.74 4.32
N LYS A 536 26.08 15.39 3.28
CA LYS A 536 26.02 16.87 3.19
C LYS A 536 25.02 17.45 4.18
N ALA A 537 23.89 16.78 4.39
CA ALA A 537 22.90 17.13 5.42
C ALA A 537 23.42 16.92 6.86
N LYS A 538 24.28 15.92 7.09
CA LYS A 538 25.00 15.72 8.36
C LYS A 538 26.09 16.78 8.58
N MET A 539 26.85 17.13 7.54
CA MET A 539 27.89 18.17 7.62
C MET A 539 27.33 19.58 7.85
N ASP A 540 26.14 19.90 7.34
CA ASP A 540 25.47 21.19 7.61
C ASP A 540 24.78 21.22 8.99
N GLY A 541 24.55 20.07 9.62
CA GLY A 541 24.03 19.95 10.99
C GLY A 541 25.10 20.13 12.09
N ASP A 542 26.33 19.71 11.82
CA ASP A 542 27.43 19.73 12.81
C ASP A 542 28.19 21.08 12.90
N ARG A 543 27.88 22.04 12.03
CA ARG A 543 28.46 23.41 12.12
C ARG A 543 27.78 24.32 13.14
N GLY A 544 26.83 23.79 13.91
CA GLY A 544 26.06 24.53 14.91
C GLY A 544 26.02 23.82 16.26
N GLY A 545 27.17 23.60 16.91
CA GLY A 545 27.19 23.05 18.27
C GLY A 545 28.61 22.93 18.81
N GLY A 546 29.01 23.89 19.64
CA GLY A 546 30.31 23.89 20.31
C GLY A 546 30.46 22.77 21.34
N GLY A 547 31.71 22.27 21.40
CA GLY A 547 32.42 21.60 22.49
C GLY A 547 31.65 20.93 23.64
N ARG A 548 31.93 19.64 23.82
CA ARG A 548 32.28 19.07 25.14
C ARG A 548 33.03 17.74 24.98
N GLU A 549 34.21 17.70 25.57
CA GLU A 549 35.05 16.52 25.76
C GLU A 549 34.43 15.52 26.75
N GLY A 550 34.84 14.25 26.60
CA GLY A 550 35.02 13.31 27.70
C GLY A 550 33.86 12.35 27.97
N ASN A 551 33.96 11.12 27.45
CA ASN A 551 34.09 9.96 28.34
C ASN A 551 34.58 8.73 27.57
N GLU A 552 35.68 8.15 28.03
CA GLU A 552 36.17 6.84 27.63
C GLU A 552 35.18 5.77 28.08
N GLY A 553 34.54 5.13 27.12
CA GLY A 553 33.71 3.94 27.32
C GLY A 553 34.29 2.81 26.51
N THR A 554 34.76 1.77 27.20
CA THR A 554 35.17 0.47 26.65
C THR A 554 33.97 -0.22 26.00
N GLY A 555 33.63 0.21 24.79
CA GLY A 555 32.53 -0.33 23.99
C GLY A 555 32.94 -1.65 23.35
N ASN A 556 32.28 -2.73 23.76
CA ASN A 556 32.42 -4.05 23.16
C ASN A 556 31.93 -3.99 21.71
N ILE A 557 32.85 -3.98 20.73
CA ILE A 557 32.49 -3.88 19.30
C ILE A 557 31.85 -5.21 18.89
N PRO A 558 30.63 -5.20 18.32
CA PRO A 558 29.97 -6.43 17.90
C PRO A 558 30.82 -7.15 16.85
N LYS A 559 31.05 -8.45 17.07
CA LYS A 559 31.90 -9.28 16.22
C LYS A 559 31.39 -9.27 14.78
N LYS A 560 32.23 -8.90 13.82
CA LYS A 560 31.95 -8.91 12.37
C LYS A 560 32.77 -9.98 11.68
N THR A 561 32.11 -10.83 10.91
CA THR A 561 32.77 -11.90 10.14
C THR A 561 32.39 -11.82 8.66
N VAL A 562 33.27 -12.34 7.79
CA VAL A 562 33.03 -12.49 6.34
C VAL A 562 33.39 -13.89 5.91
N THR A 563 32.63 -14.45 4.97
CA THR A 563 32.89 -15.79 4.41
C THR A 563 33.59 -15.66 3.07
N SER A 564 34.70 -16.37 2.89
CA SER A 564 35.43 -16.44 1.62
C SER A 564 34.62 -17.16 0.54
N ASN A 565 34.96 -16.94 -0.72
CA ASN A 565 34.43 -17.69 -1.86
C ASN A 565 34.70 -19.21 -1.80
N LYS A 566 35.50 -19.69 -0.83
CA LYS A 566 35.73 -21.11 -0.52
C LYS A 566 35.09 -21.56 0.81
N GLY A 567 34.25 -20.72 1.42
CA GLY A 567 33.50 -21.06 2.64
C GLY A 567 34.25 -20.83 3.95
N LYS A 568 35.47 -20.27 3.95
CA LYS A 568 36.21 -19.97 5.18
C LYS A 568 35.66 -18.70 5.83
N THR A 569 35.25 -18.78 7.10
CA THR A 569 34.80 -17.61 7.86
C THR A 569 35.98 -16.88 8.51
N ILE A 570 36.09 -15.57 8.28
CA ILE A 570 37.20 -14.71 8.71
C ILE A 570 36.64 -13.61 9.60
N ASP A 571 37.21 -13.45 10.80
CA ASP A 571 36.93 -12.32 11.68
C ASP A 571 37.56 -11.04 11.14
N VAL A 572 36.71 -10.03 10.90
CA VAL A 572 37.11 -8.73 10.39
C VAL A 572 36.69 -7.61 11.34
N THR A 573 36.34 -7.91 12.58
CA THR A 573 35.92 -6.92 13.57
C THR A 573 36.97 -5.80 13.68
N PRO A 574 36.61 -4.54 13.37
CA PRO A 574 37.57 -3.44 13.49
C PRO A 574 37.92 -3.24 14.97
N THR A 575 39.13 -2.75 15.24
CA THR A 575 39.52 -2.34 16.59
C THR A 575 38.78 -1.05 16.99
N ALA A 576 38.79 -0.71 18.29
CA ALA A 576 38.17 0.51 18.78
C ALA A 576 38.78 1.78 18.15
N ASN A 577 40.08 1.74 17.86
CA ASN A 577 40.76 2.78 17.11
C ASN A 577 40.81 2.41 15.62
N HIS A 578 39.77 2.77 14.87
CA HIS A 578 39.61 2.43 13.44
C HIS A 578 39.59 3.67 12.54
N SER A 579 40.23 3.58 11.38
CA SER A 579 40.26 4.67 10.38
C SER A 579 40.12 4.14 8.95
N THR A 580 39.94 5.06 7.98
CA THR A 580 39.86 4.72 6.55
C THR A 580 40.83 5.58 5.74
N THR A 581 41.51 4.99 4.77
CA THR A 581 42.46 5.70 3.89
C THR A 581 42.31 5.23 2.44
N THR A 582 42.75 6.05 1.49
CA THR A 582 42.86 5.67 0.06
C THR A 582 44.30 5.43 -0.40
N SER A 583 45.28 5.58 0.50
CA SER A 583 46.69 5.25 0.28
C SER A 583 47.11 4.09 1.17
N VAL A 584 47.95 3.19 0.65
CA VAL A 584 48.43 2.03 1.43
C VAL A 584 49.35 2.54 2.55
N PRO A 585 48.97 2.39 3.83
CA PRO A 585 49.74 2.89 4.96
C PRO A 585 50.99 2.02 5.19
N ASN A 586 52.03 2.62 5.78
CA ASN A 586 53.29 1.91 6.03
C ASN A 586 53.07 0.76 7.04
N PRO A 587 53.49 -0.49 6.74
CA PRO A 587 53.36 -1.61 7.67
C PRO A 587 54.10 -1.43 9.00
N ALA A 588 55.20 -0.67 9.05
CA ALA A 588 56.04 -0.51 10.25
C ALA A 588 55.70 0.72 11.12
N LYS A 589 54.77 1.58 10.68
CA LYS A 589 54.50 2.90 11.30
C LYS A 589 53.00 3.21 11.36
N GLY A 590 52.20 2.28 11.88
CA GLY A 590 50.79 2.51 12.17
C GLY A 590 50.56 3.01 13.58
N THR A 591 49.32 3.44 13.85
CA THR A 591 48.90 3.76 15.21
C THR A 591 48.78 2.46 16.01
N PRO A 592 49.34 2.36 17.24
CA PRO A 592 49.20 1.18 18.08
C PRO A 592 47.74 0.75 18.32
N ASN A 593 47.50 -0.57 18.37
CA ASN A 593 46.20 -1.18 18.65
C ASN A 593 45.06 -0.66 17.76
N SER A 594 45.38 -0.36 16.50
CA SER A 594 44.46 0.24 15.55
C SER A 594 44.16 -0.69 14.35
N SER A 595 43.14 -0.33 13.59
CA SER A 595 42.83 -0.96 12.32
C SER A 595 42.51 0.11 11.28
N VAL A 596 42.78 -0.19 10.01
CA VAL A 596 42.57 0.76 8.93
C VAL A 596 42.00 0.06 7.69
N ASP A 597 40.95 0.63 7.13
CA ASP A 597 40.42 0.22 5.83
C ASP A 597 41.12 0.98 4.72
N ILE A 598 41.70 0.23 3.79
CA ILE A 598 42.33 0.75 2.58
C ILE A 598 41.30 0.65 1.46
N LEU A 599 40.80 1.79 1.01
CA LEU A 599 39.73 1.90 0.03
C LEU A 599 40.28 2.02 -1.40
N ASP A 600 39.58 1.45 -2.37
CA ASP A 600 39.83 1.70 -3.78
C ASP A 600 39.51 3.17 -4.13
N LYS A 601 40.45 3.88 -4.74
CA LYS A 601 40.28 5.31 -5.11
C LYS A 601 39.15 5.56 -6.13
N LYS A 602 38.79 4.58 -6.95
CA LYS A 602 37.77 4.66 -7.99
C LYS A 602 36.40 4.18 -7.50
N THR A 603 36.34 3.07 -6.77
CA THR A 603 35.06 2.47 -6.33
C THR A 603 34.66 2.86 -4.91
N GLY A 604 35.61 3.24 -4.05
CA GLY A 604 35.38 3.51 -2.63
C GLY A 604 35.18 2.26 -1.77
N GLU A 605 35.26 1.07 -2.36
CA GLU A 605 35.14 -0.22 -1.67
C GLU A 605 36.41 -0.58 -0.90
N ILE A 606 36.28 -1.39 0.16
CA ILE A 606 37.42 -1.86 0.96
C ILE A 606 38.22 -2.86 0.14
N LYS A 607 39.49 -2.57 -0.14
CA LYS A 607 40.44 -3.53 -0.71
C LYS A 607 41.04 -4.43 0.36
N THR A 608 41.49 -3.80 1.43
CA THR A 608 42.24 -4.47 2.50
C THR A 608 41.89 -3.81 3.82
N ARG A 609 41.62 -4.60 4.85
CA ARG A 609 41.61 -4.15 6.24
C ARG A 609 42.92 -4.56 6.90
N ARG A 610 43.69 -3.60 7.38
CA ARG A 610 44.96 -3.82 8.09
C ARG A 610 44.78 -3.64 9.58
N PHE A 611 45.41 -4.49 10.38
CA PHE A 611 45.45 -4.43 11.83
C PHE A 611 46.87 -4.17 12.32
N TYR A 612 47.00 -3.27 13.29
CA TYR A 612 48.27 -2.90 13.93
C TYR A 612 48.31 -3.40 15.37
N GLY A 613 49.45 -3.96 15.75
CA GLY A 613 49.73 -4.42 17.11
C GLY A 613 50.06 -3.27 18.08
N PRO A 614 50.38 -3.59 19.35
CA PRO A 614 50.71 -2.60 20.37
C PRO A 614 51.97 -1.77 20.07
N ASP A 615 52.87 -2.27 19.23
CA ASP A 615 54.11 -1.61 18.80
C ASP A 615 53.92 -0.74 17.54
N GLY A 616 52.68 -0.63 17.04
CA GLY A 616 52.37 0.11 15.82
C GLY A 616 52.81 -0.60 14.52
N ARG A 617 53.25 -1.86 14.60
CA ARG A 617 53.55 -2.68 13.41
C ARG A 617 52.34 -3.47 12.97
N ALA A 618 52.18 -3.62 11.66
CA ALA A 618 51.09 -4.38 11.07
C ALA A 618 51.21 -5.85 11.52
N VAL A 619 50.11 -6.45 11.98
CA VAL A 619 50.07 -7.84 12.42
C VAL A 619 49.26 -8.71 11.48
N ARG A 620 48.28 -8.12 10.78
CA ARG A 620 47.35 -8.85 9.93
C ARG A 620 46.73 -7.96 8.85
N ASP A 621 46.61 -8.48 7.65
CA ASP A 621 45.76 -7.93 6.60
C ASP A 621 44.62 -8.90 6.27
N VAL A 622 43.45 -8.38 5.98
CA VAL A 622 42.37 -9.13 5.32
C VAL A 622 42.08 -8.46 3.99
N ASP A 623 42.41 -9.16 2.91
CA ASP A 623 42.21 -8.70 1.54
C ASP A 623 40.84 -9.16 1.04
N TYR A 624 40.00 -8.22 0.62
CA TYR A 624 38.63 -8.45 0.17
C TYR A 624 38.51 -8.70 -1.33
N THR A 625 39.64 -8.72 -2.04
CA THR A 625 39.70 -8.92 -3.48
C THR A 625 40.75 -9.98 -3.82
N ASN A 626 40.72 -10.50 -5.04
CA ASN A 626 41.74 -11.41 -5.57
C ASN A 626 42.97 -10.69 -6.13
N HIS A 627 43.16 -9.39 -5.83
CA HIS A 627 44.23 -8.54 -6.36
C HIS A 627 44.32 -8.50 -7.89
N GLY A 628 43.25 -8.85 -8.60
CA GLY A 628 43.25 -8.98 -10.06
C GLY A 628 44.03 -10.19 -10.59
N ASN A 629 44.49 -11.10 -9.72
CA ASN A 629 45.24 -12.30 -10.09
C ASN A 629 44.66 -13.56 -9.42
N ALA A 630 43.56 -14.06 -9.98
CA ALA A 630 42.84 -15.22 -9.47
C ALA A 630 43.64 -16.53 -9.48
N LYS A 631 44.75 -16.62 -10.25
CA LYS A 631 45.59 -17.82 -10.30
C LYS A 631 46.47 -17.97 -9.06
N THR A 632 47.00 -16.86 -8.53
CA THR A 632 47.85 -16.87 -7.33
C THR A 632 47.06 -16.57 -6.05
N HIS A 633 45.90 -15.90 -6.16
CA HIS A 633 44.97 -15.65 -5.06
C HIS A 633 43.56 -16.20 -5.38
N PRO A 634 43.37 -17.53 -5.40
CA PRO A 634 42.09 -18.17 -5.76
C PRO A 634 41.02 -18.06 -4.67
N GLU A 635 41.39 -17.71 -3.44
CA GLU A 635 40.47 -17.50 -2.32
C GLU A 635 40.41 -16.02 -1.95
N TRP A 636 39.21 -15.46 -1.78
CA TRP A 636 38.97 -14.11 -1.27
C TRP A 636 37.58 -13.99 -0.61
N PRO A 637 37.40 -13.19 0.45
CA PRO A 637 38.47 -12.55 1.21
C PRO A 637 39.46 -13.56 1.82
N HIS A 638 40.72 -13.19 1.97
CA HIS A 638 41.76 -14.02 2.58
C HIS A 638 42.67 -13.19 3.50
N GLU A 639 43.31 -13.83 4.46
CA GLU A 639 44.15 -13.17 5.46
C GLU A 639 45.64 -13.36 5.19
N HIS A 640 46.44 -12.32 5.47
CA HIS A 640 47.90 -12.37 5.52
C HIS A 640 48.34 -12.01 6.94
N ILE A 641 49.35 -12.71 7.46
CA ILE A 641 49.86 -12.51 8.82
C ILE A 641 51.29 -12.02 8.72
N PHE A 642 51.57 -10.86 9.29
CA PHE A 642 52.90 -10.27 9.26
C PHE A 642 53.80 -10.91 10.31
N LYS A 643 54.96 -11.41 9.88
CA LYS A 643 56.04 -11.88 10.74
C LYS A 643 57.23 -10.94 10.61
N TRP A 644 57.55 -10.22 11.69
CA TRP A 644 58.64 -9.26 11.74
C TRP A 644 59.93 -9.90 12.22
N ASN A 645 61.03 -9.61 11.53
CA ASN A 645 62.38 -9.98 11.93
C ASN A 645 62.98 -8.91 12.86
N SER A 646 64.04 -9.29 13.59
CA SER A 646 64.74 -8.41 14.52
C SER A 646 65.39 -7.18 13.84
N ASP A 647 65.73 -7.29 12.56
CA ASP A 647 66.29 -6.21 11.73
C ASP A 647 65.22 -5.24 11.18
N GLY A 648 63.95 -5.46 11.49
CA GLY A 648 62.83 -4.61 11.04
C GLY A 648 62.27 -4.97 9.66
N THR A 649 62.77 -6.03 9.01
CA THR A 649 62.13 -6.60 7.81
C THR A 649 60.92 -7.46 8.17
N PHE A 650 60.03 -7.74 7.22
CA PHE A 650 58.86 -8.59 7.46
C PHE A 650 58.55 -9.53 6.30
N ASN A 651 57.95 -10.68 6.64
CA ASN A 651 57.26 -11.56 5.71
C ASN A 651 55.75 -11.40 5.89
N ARG A 652 55.03 -11.28 4.78
CA ARG A 652 53.56 -11.13 4.73
C ARG A 652 52.91 -12.41 4.25
#